data_AF-A0A7W9GJV1-F1
#
_entry.id   AF-A0A7W9GJV1-F1
#
_cell.length_a   1.000
_cell.length_b   1.000
_cell.length_c   1.000
_cell.angle_alpha   90.00
_cell.angle_beta   90.00
_cell.angle_gamma   90.00
#
_symmetry.space_group_name_H-M   'P 1'
#
loop_
_entity.id
_entity.type
_entity.pdbx_description
1 polymer ?
#
loop_
_entity_poly.entity_id
_entity_poly.type
_entity_poly.pdbx_seq_one_letter_code
_entity_poly.pdbx_strand_id
1 'polypeptide(L)'
;MIPDTKSSWLSTLRHDVPASLVVFLVAVPLSLGIAMASGAPLAAGLIAAVVGGIVAGALGGSAVQVSGPAAGLSLVVVDLVQTYGWRATCMITLLAGAVQLLLGVFKAARAALAVSPAVIHGMLAGVGVIIALAQLHVVLGGNSQRSAVANLIELPGQIANLHGHKVAVGLLTITVLALWTRLPKRVKVVPAPLVALLVGAVTAWVFGWDVTRVDLSHTVTEWAFPVLPHGDWHLIVGAVLLVALLAGCESLLCCVAVDGMHGGRRADLDQELTGQGVANMVTGALGGLPVAGVIVRSTANVQAGARTRWSAILHGVWVLVFAIGFGWTIKLIPLEALAALLVFIGVQMVNLGHIRKVHGHGEVPVYVVTMATVIVLGLAEGVVVGLILAALLALRRLTWVTVLKRDGDDGRLHVTVSGSLTFLGVPRLTHELRTIAPATAVDLDLNIDFMDNAAFEALHSWRLHHERMGGTVDIDELHDEWYSLAASGARMFPVKSPPKAPDRWWLPWSHRRRPVRPSAPDSAEAECLLTAGAREFHRRTAPLVRPIFTELARKQQPSHLFITCADSRIVPSLITASGPGDLFTVRNIGNLVPRRGSEPHDDSVVAAIEYATQVLGVHTITVCGHSGCGAMAGVLSGGVQAGSLPGLRRWLRHGNHSLARFIETEGDRLHSGALDVLCRVNVQQQLENLRTYRKVDEQVRAGKLELVGLFFDIGSARVHMVPPLRPTAERTVSF
;
A
#
# COMPACT_ATOMS: atom_id res chain seq x y z
N MET A 1 -9.41 -14.37 6.39
CA MET A 1 -10.80 -14.68 6.01
C MET A 1 -11.64 -14.52 7.27
N ILE A 2 -12.13 -13.30 7.53
CA ILE A 2 -12.98 -12.99 8.69
C ILE A 2 -14.43 -13.18 8.22
N PRO A 3 -15.29 -13.90 8.95
CA PRO A 3 -16.64 -14.22 8.50
C PRO A 3 -17.49 -12.96 8.38
N ASP A 4 -18.33 -12.93 7.33
CA ASP A 4 -19.44 -11.99 7.15
C ASP A 4 -20.28 -11.92 8.42
N THR A 5 -20.08 -10.87 9.21
CA THR A 5 -21.07 -10.51 10.22
C THR A 5 -22.27 -9.95 9.46
N LYS A 6 -23.28 -10.80 9.23
CA LYS A 6 -24.62 -10.36 8.82
C LYS A 6 -25.03 -9.25 9.77
N SER A 7 -24.99 -8.00 9.32
CA SER A 7 -25.55 -6.88 10.08
C SER A 7 -27.02 -7.22 10.31
N SER A 8 -27.44 -7.30 11.57
CA SER A 8 -28.86 -7.51 11.85
C SER A 8 -29.64 -6.35 11.23
N TRP A 9 -30.81 -6.61 10.65
CA TRP A 9 -31.68 -5.56 10.08
C TRP A 9 -31.85 -4.38 11.05
N LEU A 10 -31.97 -4.67 12.34
CA LEU A 10 -32.03 -3.70 13.43
C LEU A 10 -30.79 -2.78 13.51
N SER A 11 -29.59 -3.31 13.29
CA SER A 11 -28.35 -2.52 13.25
C SER A 11 -28.27 -1.61 12.02
N THR A 12 -28.82 -2.04 10.89
CA THR A 12 -28.95 -1.28 9.64
C THR A 12 -29.92 -0.11 9.83
N LEU A 13 -31.12 -0.36 10.36
CA LEU A 13 -32.13 0.68 10.62
C LEU A 13 -31.62 1.75 11.59
N ARG A 14 -30.88 1.36 12.64
CA ARG A 14 -30.36 2.28 13.65
C ARG A 14 -29.40 3.34 13.10
N HIS A 15 -28.63 3.01 12.07
CA HIS A 15 -27.59 3.89 11.52
C HIS A 15 -28.02 4.53 10.19
N ASP A 16 -28.62 3.74 9.30
CA ASP A 16 -28.90 4.18 7.94
C ASP A 16 -30.19 5.02 7.84
N VAL A 17 -31.20 4.82 8.70
CA VAL A 17 -32.41 5.68 8.67
C VAL A 17 -32.09 7.12 9.07
N PRO A 18 -31.43 7.41 10.22
CA PRO A 18 -31.05 8.77 10.56
C PRO A 18 -30.11 9.40 9.52
N ALA A 19 -29.16 8.63 9.00
CA ALA A 19 -28.26 9.11 7.95
C ALA A 19 -29.00 9.46 6.65
N SER A 20 -29.96 8.63 6.23
CA SER A 20 -30.78 8.87 5.04
C SER A 20 -31.60 10.15 5.15
N LEU A 21 -32.10 10.48 6.34
CA LEU A 21 -32.85 11.71 6.61
C LEU A 21 -31.92 12.93 6.53
N VAL A 22 -30.73 12.87 7.12
CA VAL A 22 -29.74 13.96 7.04
C VAL A 22 -29.38 14.23 5.58
N VAL A 23 -29.08 13.18 4.81
CA VAL A 23 -28.74 13.31 3.38
C VAL A 23 -29.91 13.84 2.56
N PHE A 24 -31.12 13.35 2.79
CA PHE A 24 -32.35 13.84 2.16
C PHE A 24 -32.54 15.35 2.33
N LEU A 25 -32.42 15.84 3.56
CA LEU A 25 -32.59 17.25 3.88
C LEU A 25 -31.51 18.14 3.23
N VAL A 26 -30.32 17.61 2.97
CA VAL A 26 -29.25 18.31 2.22
C VAL A 26 -29.47 18.23 0.71
N ALA A 27 -29.95 17.09 0.23
CA ALA A 27 -30.00 16.77 -1.19
C ALA A 27 -31.12 17.49 -1.95
N VAL A 28 -32.30 17.68 -1.36
CA VAL A 28 -33.43 18.37 -2.03
C VAL A 28 -33.05 19.80 -2.46
N PRO A 29 -32.58 20.67 -1.55
CA PRO A 29 -32.07 21.99 -1.91
C PRO A 29 -31.00 21.98 -3.00
N LEU A 30 -30.00 21.09 -2.84
CA LEU A 30 -28.86 21.02 -3.73
C LEU A 30 -29.27 20.57 -5.14
N SER A 31 -30.20 19.62 -5.24
CA SER A 31 -30.75 19.15 -6.51
C SER A 31 -31.48 20.24 -7.28
N LEU A 32 -32.31 21.04 -6.60
CA LEU A 32 -33.02 22.15 -7.22
C LEU A 32 -32.04 23.23 -7.69
N GLY A 33 -31.06 23.57 -6.86
CA GLY A 33 -30.01 24.52 -7.20
C GLY A 33 -29.19 24.07 -8.42
N ILE A 34 -28.80 22.79 -8.49
CA ILE A 34 -28.06 22.24 -9.63
C ILE A 34 -28.92 22.21 -10.89
N ALA A 35 -30.21 21.89 -10.81
CA ALA A 35 -31.11 21.95 -11.96
C ALA A 35 -31.19 23.37 -12.55
N MET A 36 -31.37 24.37 -11.68
CA MET A 36 -31.35 25.78 -12.05
C MET A 36 -30.02 26.17 -12.71
N ALA A 37 -28.89 25.81 -12.10
CA ALA A 37 -27.56 26.07 -12.63
C ALA A 37 -27.28 25.36 -13.97
N SER A 38 -27.99 24.26 -14.23
CA SER A 38 -27.88 23.47 -15.46
C SER A 38 -28.81 23.95 -16.58
N GLY A 39 -29.59 25.01 -16.36
CA GLY A 39 -30.61 25.48 -17.32
C GLY A 39 -31.73 24.45 -17.56
N ALA A 40 -31.91 23.51 -16.63
CA ALA A 40 -32.84 22.40 -16.74
C ALA A 40 -34.11 22.65 -15.93
N PRO A 41 -35.24 21.99 -16.26
CA PRO A 41 -36.43 22.01 -15.42
C PRO A 41 -36.10 21.57 -13.99
N LEU A 42 -36.62 22.27 -12.98
CA LEU A 42 -36.26 22.03 -11.58
C LEU A 42 -36.58 20.59 -11.11
N ALA A 43 -37.67 20.00 -11.60
CA ALA A 43 -37.99 18.61 -11.27
C ALA A 43 -36.96 17.61 -11.83
N ALA A 44 -36.22 17.94 -12.89
CA ALA A 44 -35.17 17.07 -13.42
C ALA A 44 -34.07 16.80 -12.37
N GLY A 45 -33.78 17.78 -11.50
CA GLY A 45 -32.86 17.61 -10.38
C GLY A 45 -33.42 16.71 -9.27
N LEU A 46 -34.74 16.73 -9.05
CA LEU A 46 -35.41 15.82 -8.12
C LEU A 46 -35.45 14.39 -8.66
N ILE A 47 -35.79 14.22 -9.95
CA ILE A 47 -35.76 12.92 -10.65
C ILE A 47 -34.35 12.32 -10.55
N ALA A 48 -33.32 13.10 -10.86
CA ALA A 48 -31.93 12.65 -10.74
C ALA A 48 -31.55 12.25 -9.31
N ALA A 49 -32.06 12.94 -8.28
CA ALA A 49 -31.82 12.54 -6.89
C ALA A 49 -32.55 11.26 -6.49
N VAL A 50 -33.80 11.08 -6.94
CA VAL A 50 -34.56 9.84 -6.71
C VAL A 50 -33.85 8.66 -7.39
N VAL A 51 -33.53 8.79 -8.67
CA VAL A 51 -32.88 7.73 -9.45
C VAL A 51 -31.47 7.46 -8.93
N GLY A 52 -30.70 8.50 -8.61
CA GLY A 52 -29.37 8.35 -8.01
C GLY A 52 -29.37 7.69 -6.64
N GLY A 53 -30.35 8.01 -5.79
CA GLY A 53 -30.51 7.36 -4.49
C GLY A 53 -30.94 5.90 -4.61
N ILE A 54 -31.95 5.62 -5.43
CA ILE A 54 -32.55 4.28 -5.54
C ILE A 54 -31.75 3.37 -6.47
N VAL A 55 -31.56 3.76 -7.73
CA VAL A 55 -30.96 2.90 -8.77
C VAL A 55 -29.46 2.78 -8.57
N ALA A 56 -28.74 3.90 -8.49
CA ALA A 56 -27.29 3.86 -8.21
C ALA A 56 -27.00 3.34 -6.80
N GLY A 57 -27.82 3.67 -5.79
CA GLY A 57 -27.67 3.07 -4.44
C GLY A 57 -27.90 1.55 -4.40
N ALA A 58 -28.82 1.02 -5.21
CA ALA A 58 -29.09 -0.41 -5.26
C ALA A 58 -28.03 -1.19 -6.06
N LEU A 59 -27.61 -0.66 -7.22
CA LEU A 59 -26.75 -1.35 -8.18
C LEU A 59 -25.27 -0.98 -8.07
N GLY A 60 -24.94 0.14 -7.42
CA GLY A 60 -23.59 0.65 -7.23
C GLY A 60 -22.71 -0.26 -6.36
N GLY A 61 -21.41 -0.06 -6.48
CA GLY A 61 -20.39 -0.85 -5.81
C GLY A 61 -20.04 -0.33 -4.42
N SER A 62 -20.28 0.96 -4.15
CA SER A 62 -20.07 1.59 -2.84
C SER A 62 -21.21 1.31 -1.86
N ALA A 63 -20.88 1.13 -0.59
CA ALA A 63 -21.88 0.94 0.46
C ALA A 63 -22.49 2.25 0.98
N VAL A 64 -21.82 3.39 0.81
CA VAL A 64 -22.19 4.65 1.48
C VAL A 64 -22.17 5.87 0.56
N GLN A 65 -21.71 5.72 -0.68
CA GLN A 65 -21.83 6.75 -1.70
C GLN A 65 -23.31 7.08 -1.96
N VAL A 66 -23.59 8.36 -2.13
CA VAL A 66 -24.91 8.85 -2.53
C VAL A 66 -24.77 9.58 -3.84
N SER A 67 -25.45 9.06 -4.86
CA SER A 67 -25.47 9.65 -6.18
C SER A 67 -26.64 10.61 -6.37
N GLY A 68 -26.47 11.56 -7.26
CA GLY A 68 -27.50 12.52 -7.62
C GLY A 68 -27.02 13.44 -8.73
N PRO A 69 -27.75 14.53 -9.03
CA PRO A 69 -27.30 15.50 -10.01
C PRO A 69 -25.97 16.11 -9.58
N ALA A 70 -24.99 16.08 -10.47
CA ALA A 70 -23.62 16.48 -10.18
C ALA A 70 -23.37 17.91 -10.63
N ALA A 71 -22.80 18.72 -9.73
CA ALA A 71 -22.57 20.13 -10.00
C ALA A 71 -21.44 20.34 -11.04
N GLY A 72 -20.47 19.42 -11.13
CA GLY A 72 -19.43 19.45 -12.15
C GLY A 72 -19.98 19.29 -13.58
N LEU A 73 -21.12 18.64 -13.73
CA LEU A 73 -21.80 18.44 -15.01
C LEU A 73 -22.68 19.63 -15.43
N SER A 74 -22.99 20.57 -14.52
CA SER A 74 -23.97 21.63 -14.80
C SER A 74 -23.63 22.48 -16.01
N LEU A 75 -22.37 22.89 -16.17
CA LEU A 75 -21.95 23.68 -17.34
C LEU A 75 -22.09 22.91 -18.65
N VAL A 76 -21.71 21.63 -18.65
CA VAL A 76 -21.85 20.76 -19.81
C VAL A 76 -23.33 20.60 -20.15
N VAL A 77 -24.18 20.39 -19.15
CA VAL A 77 -25.62 20.27 -19.36
C VAL A 77 -26.22 21.56 -19.91
N VAL A 78 -25.87 22.75 -19.37
CA VAL A 78 -26.35 24.03 -19.93
C VAL A 78 -26.02 24.12 -21.41
N ASP A 79 -24.79 23.79 -21.80
CA ASP A 79 -24.36 23.85 -23.19
C ASP A 79 -25.14 22.87 -24.08
N LEU A 80 -25.32 21.63 -23.62
CA LEU A 80 -26.12 20.62 -24.33
C LEU A 80 -27.60 21.02 -24.45
N VAL A 81 -28.15 21.66 -23.43
CA VAL A 81 -29.54 22.15 -23.44
C VAL A 81 -29.70 23.30 -24.41
N GLN A 82 -28.73 24.21 -24.47
CA GLN A 82 -28.77 25.33 -25.43
C GLN A 82 -28.54 24.85 -26.87
N THR A 83 -27.70 23.83 -27.06
CA THR A 83 -27.34 23.31 -28.39
C THR A 83 -28.39 22.35 -28.95
N TYR A 84 -28.84 21.38 -28.16
CA TYR A 84 -29.71 20.29 -28.62
C TYR A 84 -31.13 20.34 -28.03
N GLY A 85 -31.35 21.14 -26.99
CA GLY A 85 -32.61 21.19 -26.26
C GLY A 85 -32.70 20.11 -25.16
N TRP A 86 -33.48 20.40 -24.12
CA TRP A 86 -33.59 19.57 -22.91
C TRP A 86 -33.90 18.09 -23.18
N ARG A 87 -34.88 17.81 -24.06
CA ARG A 87 -35.30 16.42 -24.36
C ARG A 87 -34.22 15.62 -25.10
N ALA A 88 -33.42 16.29 -25.92
CA ALA A 88 -32.29 15.66 -26.59
C ALA A 88 -31.13 15.45 -25.62
N THR A 89 -30.89 16.38 -24.69
CA THR A 89 -29.93 16.20 -23.58
C THR A 89 -30.29 15.00 -22.71
N CYS A 90 -31.58 14.74 -22.48
CA CYS A 90 -32.06 13.54 -21.78
C CYS A 90 -31.68 12.26 -22.54
N MET A 91 -31.79 12.26 -23.88
CA MET A 91 -31.33 11.14 -24.71
C MET A 91 -29.80 10.96 -24.65
N ILE A 92 -29.04 12.07 -24.73
CA ILE A 92 -27.57 12.04 -24.58
C ILE A 92 -27.18 11.42 -23.23
N THR A 93 -27.90 11.78 -22.16
CA THR A 93 -27.69 11.23 -20.81
C THR A 93 -27.98 9.72 -20.76
N LEU A 94 -29.05 9.27 -21.42
CA LEU A 94 -29.41 7.86 -21.51
C LEU A 94 -28.31 7.07 -22.23
N LEU A 95 -27.87 7.55 -23.40
CA LEU A 95 -26.80 6.93 -24.18
C LEU A 95 -25.46 6.93 -23.42
N ALA A 96 -25.17 8.01 -22.69
CA ALA A 96 -23.99 8.10 -21.83
C ALA A 96 -24.01 7.04 -20.72
N GLY A 97 -25.18 6.79 -20.12
CA GLY A 97 -25.38 5.70 -19.17
C GLY A 97 -25.12 4.32 -19.80
N ALA A 98 -25.52 4.11 -21.05
CA ALA A 98 -25.22 2.88 -21.79
C ALA A 98 -23.70 2.69 -21.99
N VAL A 99 -22.97 3.75 -22.33
CA VAL A 99 -21.50 3.72 -22.42
C VAL A 99 -20.86 3.37 -21.08
N GLN A 100 -21.29 4.01 -19.99
CA GLN A 100 -20.80 3.72 -18.64
C GLN A 100 -21.06 2.27 -18.22
N LEU A 101 -22.27 1.75 -18.51
CA LEU A 101 -22.63 0.37 -18.26
C LEU A 101 -21.67 -0.58 -18.97
N LEU A 102 -21.38 -0.34 -20.25
CA LEU A 102 -20.43 -1.13 -21.03
C LEU A 102 -19.01 -1.05 -20.43
N LEU A 103 -18.53 0.15 -20.09
CA LEU A 103 -17.21 0.33 -19.48
C LEU A 103 -17.07 -0.42 -18.15
N GLY A 104 -18.12 -0.42 -17.31
CA GLY A 104 -18.14 -1.18 -16.05
C GLY A 104 -18.13 -2.69 -16.28
N VAL A 105 -18.93 -3.19 -17.23
CA VAL A 105 -18.99 -4.62 -17.58
C VAL A 105 -17.65 -5.11 -18.15
N PHE A 106 -16.96 -4.28 -18.96
CA PHE A 106 -15.63 -4.58 -19.50
C PHE A 106 -14.48 -4.35 -18.51
N LYS A 107 -14.77 -4.01 -17.25
CA LYS A 107 -13.80 -3.80 -16.16
C LYS A 107 -12.77 -2.71 -16.44
N ALA A 108 -13.21 -1.61 -17.06
CA ALA A 108 -12.37 -0.47 -17.39
C ALA A 108 -12.21 0.54 -16.23
N ALA A 109 -12.96 0.40 -15.13
CA ALA A 109 -13.00 1.43 -14.07
C ALA A 109 -11.69 1.50 -13.28
N ARG A 110 -10.90 0.41 -13.23
CA ARG A 110 -9.61 0.37 -12.52
C ARG A 110 -8.60 1.40 -13.00
N ALA A 111 -8.67 1.83 -14.27
CA ALA A 111 -7.81 2.91 -14.78
C ALA A 111 -8.03 4.24 -14.02
N ALA A 112 -9.23 4.47 -13.48
CA ALA A 112 -9.57 5.67 -12.71
C ALA A 112 -8.90 5.73 -11.31
N LEU A 113 -8.31 4.63 -10.82
CA LEU A 113 -7.54 4.62 -9.56
C LEU A 113 -6.19 5.31 -9.67
N ALA A 114 -5.69 5.56 -10.88
CA ALA A 114 -4.38 6.19 -11.12
C ALA A 114 -4.40 7.72 -11.01
N VAL A 115 -5.47 8.32 -10.45
CA VAL A 115 -5.63 9.77 -10.33
C VAL A 115 -4.99 10.26 -9.03
N SER A 116 -4.06 11.23 -9.12
CA SER A 116 -3.47 11.86 -7.93
C SER A 116 -4.56 12.59 -7.12
N PRO A 117 -4.58 12.48 -5.77
CA PRO A 117 -5.47 13.26 -4.92
C PRO A 117 -5.39 14.77 -5.17
N ALA A 118 -4.23 15.28 -5.60
CA ALA A 118 -4.06 16.69 -5.95
C ALA A 118 -4.93 17.12 -7.14
N VAL A 119 -5.12 16.25 -8.13
CA VAL A 119 -6.02 16.49 -9.28
C VAL A 119 -7.46 16.55 -8.81
N ILE A 120 -7.90 15.60 -7.96
CA ILE A 120 -9.28 15.56 -7.44
C ILE A 120 -9.58 16.84 -6.65
N HIS A 121 -8.71 17.22 -5.73
CA HIS A 121 -8.91 18.42 -4.92
C HIS A 121 -8.84 19.71 -5.76
N GLY A 122 -7.92 19.79 -6.72
CA GLY A 122 -7.81 20.93 -7.64
C GLY A 122 -9.06 21.08 -8.50
N MET A 123 -9.60 19.96 -8.99
CA MET A 123 -10.85 19.88 -9.73
C MET A 123 -12.04 20.37 -8.88
N LEU A 124 -12.21 19.84 -7.67
CA LEU A 124 -13.29 20.25 -6.76
C LEU A 124 -13.21 21.74 -6.40
N ALA A 125 -12.00 22.26 -6.19
CA ALA A 125 -11.81 23.69 -5.95
C ALA A 125 -12.19 24.52 -7.18
N GLY A 126 -11.80 24.10 -8.38
CA GLY A 126 -12.16 24.77 -9.63
C GLY A 126 -13.68 24.81 -9.84
N VAL A 127 -14.35 23.67 -9.69
CA VAL A 127 -15.82 23.56 -9.77
C VAL A 127 -16.49 24.43 -8.70
N GLY A 128 -15.98 24.42 -7.47
CA GLY A 128 -16.49 25.26 -6.38
C GLY A 128 -16.43 26.76 -6.70
N VAL A 129 -15.32 27.22 -7.29
CA VAL A 129 -15.15 28.62 -7.74
C VAL A 129 -16.12 28.96 -8.87
N ILE A 130 -16.25 28.10 -9.88
CA ILE A 130 -17.18 28.30 -11.00
C ILE A 130 -18.61 28.47 -10.49
N ILE A 131 -19.07 27.56 -9.61
CA ILE A 131 -20.41 27.61 -9.04
C ILE A 131 -20.59 28.88 -8.22
N ALA A 132 -19.64 29.19 -7.33
CA ALA A 132 -19.74 30.39 -6.50
C ALA A 132 -19.84 31.67 -7.34
N LEU A 133 -19.04 31.80 -8.41
CA LEU A 133 -19.09 32.94 -9.31
C LEU A 133 -20.42 33.02 -10.07
N ALA A 134 -20.87 31.91 -10.67
CA ALA A 134 -22.12 31.88 -11.43
C ALA A 134 -23.33 32.21 -10.54
N GLN A 135 -23.40 31.63 -9.35
CA GLN A 135 -24.55 31.79 -8.46
C GLN A 135 -24.55 33.12 -7.70
N LEU A 136 -23.39 33.76 -7.55
CA LEU A 136 -23.31 35.11 -6.98
C LEU A 136 -24.08 36.13 -7.84
N HIS A 137 -24.13 35.97 -9.16
CA HIS A 137 -24.93 36.84 -10.04
C HIS A 137 -26.43 36.73 -9.76
N VAL A 138 -26.91 35.51 -9.51
CA VAL A 138 -28.32 35.24 -9.15
C VAL A 138 -28.64 35.83 -7.78
N VAL A 139 -27.72 35.76 -6.82
CA VAL A 139 -27.87 36.42 -5.50
C VAL A 139 -27.96 37.94 -5.62
N LEU A 140 -27.21 38.54 -6.56
CA LEU A 140 -27.25 39.98 -6.84
C LEU A 140 -28.50 40.41 -7.63
N GLY A 141 -29.33 39.46 -8.07
CA GLY A 141 -30.57 39.68 -8.80
C GLY A 141 -30.44 39.67 -10.32
N GLY A 142 -29.25 39.33 -10.85
CA GLY A 142 -28.98 39.20 -12.29
C GLY A 142 -28.96 37.73 -12.77
N ASN A 143 -28.56 37.54 -14.03
CA ASN A 143 -28.40 36.22 -14.65
C ASN A 143 -26.91 35.84 -14.73
N SER A 144 -26.60 34.54 -14.70
CA SER A 144 -25.25 34.02 -14.87
C SER A 144 -24.86 33.90 -16.35
N GLN A 145 -23.60 34.18 -16.67
CA GLN A 145 -23.01 34.02 -18.00
C GLN A 145 -22.48 32.60 -18.27
N ARG A 146 -22.21 32.30 -19.55
CA ARG A 146 -21.74 30.99 -20.02
C ARG A 146 -20.37 30.56 -19.49
N SER A 147 -19.46 31.51 -19.20
CA SER A 147 -18.11 31.21 -18.73
C SER A 147 -17.82 31.87 -17.39
N ALA A 148 -16.97 31.23 -16.58
CA ALA A 148 -16.55 31.78 -15.29
C ALA A 148 -15.81 33.12 -15.45
N VAL A 149 -15.04 33.27 -16.54
CA VAL A 149 -14.32 34.51 -16.87
C VAL A 149 -15.31 35.63 -17.20
N ALA A 150 -16.36 35.36 -18.00
CA ALA A 150 -17.39 36.35 -18.30
C ALA A 150 -18.15 36.79 -17.04
N ASN A 151 -18.52 35.83 -16.18
CA ASN A 151 -19.10 36.13 -14.87
C ASN A 151 -18.17 37.02 -14.02
N LEU A 152 -16.85 36.77 -14.01
CA LEU A 152 -15.91 37.61 -13.25
C LEU A 152 -15.83 39.05 -13.77
N ILE A 153 -15.90 39.24 -15.09
CA ILE A 153 -15.82 40.55 -15.74
C ILE A 153 -17.10 41.38 -15.51
N GLU A 154 -18.28 40.76 -15.51
CA GLU A 154 -19.56 41.45 -15.33
C GLU A 154 -19.90 41.78 -13.86
N LEU A 155 -19.25 41.08 -12.92
CA LEU A 155 -19.47 41.17 -11.49
C LEU A 155 -19.47 42.63 -10.94
N PRO A 156 -18.52 43.51 -11.31
CA PRO A 156 -18.53 44.91 -10.85
C PRO A 156 -19.79 45.67 -11.29
N GLY A 157 -20.30 45.40 -12.48
CA GLY A 157 -21.52 46.04 -13.00
C GLY A 157 -22.79 45.59 -12.27
N GLN A 158 -22.83 44.33 -11.81
CA GLN A 158 -23.94 43.84 -10.99
C GLN A 158 -23.89 44.37 -9.54
N ILE A 159 -22.70 44.54 -8.96
CA ILE A 159 -22.55 45.16 -7.64
C ILE A 159 -23.03 46.63 -7.67
N ALA A 160 -22.91 47.32 -8.80
CA ALA A 160 -23.40 48.70 -8.94
C ALA A 160 -24.94 48.79 -9.01
N ASN A 161 -25.64 47.72 -9.43
CA ASN A 161 -27.09 47.69 -9.66
C ASN A 161 -27.78 46.67 -8.72
N LEU A 162 -27.73 46.94 -7.42
CA LEU A 162 -28.26 46.04 -6.39
C LEU A 162 -29.79 46.00 -6.38
N HIS A 163 -30.37 44.81 -6.53
CA HIS A 163 -31.80 44.56 -6.30
C HIS A 163 -32.04 44.28 -4.82
N GLY A 164 -32.50 45.29 -4.07
CA GLY A 164 -32.49 45.29 -2.59
C GLY A 164 -33.10 44.05 -1.92
N HIS A 165 -34.30 43.61 -2.31
CA HIS A 165 -34.97 42.46 -1.69
C HIS A 165 -34.30 41.13 -2.00
N LYS A 166 -33.89 40.93 -3.25
CA LYS A 166 -33.19 39.73 -3.74
C LYS A 166 -31.86 39.52 -3.01
N VAL A 167 -31.07 40.59 -2.94
CA VAL A 167 -29.78 40.62 -2.24
C VAL A 167 -29.96 40.37 -0.74
N ALA A 168 -30.99 40.96 -0.12
CA ALA A 168 -31.28 40.79 1.30
C ALA A 168 -31.56 39.32 1.65
N VAL A 169 -32.37 38.60 0.85
CA VAL A 169 -32.61 37.17 1.06
C VAL A 169 -31.33 36.34 0.89
N GLY A 170 -30.52 36.62 -0.13
CA GLY A 170 -29.27 35.91 -0.35
C GLY A 170 -28.28 36.11 0.80
N LEU A 171 -28.08 37.35 1.25
CA LEU A 171 -27.22 37.68 2.39
C LEU A 171 -27.74 37.07 3.69
N LEU A 172 -29.05 37.10 3.94
CA LEU A 172 -29.67 36.46 5.09
C LEU A 172 -29.39 34.95 5.08
N THR A 173 -29.55 34.31 3.92
CA THR A 173 -29.31 32.87 3.75
C THR A 173 -27.84 32.52 4.05
N ILE A 174 -26.88 33.25 3.48
CA ILE A 174 -25.44 33.06 3.75
C ILE A 174 -25.13 33.29 5.23
N THR A 175 -25.71 34.33 5.85
CA THR A 175 -25.52 34.66 7.25
C THR A 175 -26.00 33.53 8.16
N VAL A 176 -27.21 33.00 7.90
CA VAL A 176 -27.76 31.87 8.64
C VAL A 176 -26.86 30.64 8.49
N LEU A 177 -26.43 30.32 7.26
CA LEU A 177 -25.51 29.18 7.00
C LEU A 177 -24.20 29.32 7.78
N ALA A 178 -23.57 30.49 7.74
CA ALA A 178 -22.31 30.76 8.43
C ALA A 178 -22.47 30.67 9.95
N LEU A 179 -23.52 31.26 10.52
CA LEU A 179 -23.77 31.24 11.96
C LEU A 179 -24.14 29.83 12.45
N TRP A 180 -24.88 29.05 11.65
CA TRP A 180 -25.25 27.67 11.99
C TRP A 180 -24.04 26.77 12.21
N THR A 181 -22.96 26.97 11.45
CA THR A 181 -21.71 26.21 11.64
C THR A 181 -21.06 26.45 13.01
N ARG A 182 -21.39 27.55 13.71
CA ARG A 182 -20.83 27.89 15.04
C ARG A 182 -21.70 27.41 16.21
N LEU A 183 -22.92 26.94 15.96
CA LEU A 183 -23.84 26.49 17.01
C LEU A 183 -23.42 25.13 17.66
N PRO A 184 -23.90 24.84 18.89
CA PRO A 184 -23.59 23.58 19.58
C PRO A 184 -24.17 22.35 18.87
N LYS A 185 -23.52 21.18 19.06
CA LYS A 185 -23.86 19.91 18.38
C LYS A 185 -25.32 19.47 18.51
N ARG A 186 -26.02 19.87 19.59
CA ARG A 186 -27.44 19.54 19.83
C ARG A 186 -28.38 20.20 18.81
N VAL A 187 -28.05 21.40 18.33
CA VAL A 187 -28.88 22.14 17.34
C VAL A 187 -28.56 21.70 15.92
N LYS A 188 -27.31 21.24 15.68
CA LYS A 188 -26.82 20.73 14.40
C LYS A 188 -27.43 19.40 13.94
N VAL A 189 -28.39 18.86 14.69
CA VAL A 189 -29.21 17.71 14.25
C VAL A 189 -30.04 18.09 13.03
N VAL A 190 -30.47 19.35 12.92
CA VAL A 190 -31.13 19.89 11.73
C VAL A 190 -30.08 20.45 10.77
N PRO A 191 -30.07 20.05 9.48
CA PRO A 191 -29.09 20.53 8.51
C PRO A 191 -29.20 22.04 8.24
N ALA A 192 -28.05 22.71 8.20
CA ALA A 192 -27.97 24.15 7.94
C ALA A 192 -28.69 24.62 6.66
N PRO A 193 -28.59 23.89 5.50
CA PRO A 193 -29.27 24.29 4.28
C PRO A 193 -30.79 24.42 4.42
N LEU A 194 -31.41 23.50 5.16
CA LEU A 194 -32.86 23.51 5.36
C LEU A 194 -33.30 24.73 6.15
N VAL A 195 -32.60 25.02 7.25
CA VAL A 195 -32.94 26.16 8.11
C VAL A 195 -32.72 27.47 7.39
N ALA A 196 -31.62 27.61 6.66
CA ALA A 196 -31.34 28.82 5.89
C ALA A 196 -32.41 29.09 4.83
N LEU A 197 -32.85 28.07 4.08
CA LEU A 197 -33.92 28.21 3.10
C LEU A 197 -35.28 28.50 3.75
N LEU A 198 -35.60 27.85 4.86
CA LEU A 198 -36.85 28.09 5.58
C LEU A 198 -36.91 29.50 6.15
N VAL A 199 -35.83 29.98 6.78
CA VAL A 199 -35.73 31.35 7.28
C VAL A 199 -35.84 32.35 6.12
N GLY A 200 -35.14 32.11 5.00
CA GLY A 200 -35.24 32.94 3.80
C GLY A 200 -36.65 33.01 3.22
N ALA A 201 -37.31 31.86 3.06
CA ALA A 201 -38.67 31.76 2.54
C ALA A 201 -39.71 32.42 3.46
N VAL A 202 -39.66 32.14 4.77
CA VAL A 202 -40.58 32.73 5.75
C VAL A 202 -40.37 34.24 5.83
N THR A 203 -39.13 34.72 5.86
CA THR A 203 -38.85 36.16 5.90
C THR A 203 -39.38 36.85 4.65
N ALA A 204 -39.08 36.31 3.46
CA ALA A 204 -39.58 36.88 2.22
C ALA A 204 -41.12 36.89 2.15
N TRP A 205 -41.77 35.86 2.68
CA TRP A 205 -43.23 35.77 2.74
C TRP A 205 -43.85 36.76 3.73
N VAL A 206 -43.34 36.83 4.98
CA VAL A 206 -43.85 37.71 6.05
C VAL A 206 -43.72 39.19 5.67
N PHE A 207 -42.59 39.58 5.08
CA PHE A 207 -42.33 40.98 4.71
C PHE A 207 -42.82 41.34 3.29
N GLY A 208 -43.45 40.41 2.57
CA GLY A 208 -43.95 40.65 1.22
C GLY A 208 -42.86 41.03 0.22
N TRP A 209 -41.64 40.50 0.39
CA TRP A 209 -40.50 40.84 -0.45
C TRP A 209 -40.69 40.30 -1.87
N ASP A 210 -40.37 41.15 -2.85
CA ASP A 210 -40.34 40.79 -4.27
C ASP A 210 -39.11 39.92 -4.56
N VAL A 211 -39.36 38.61 -4.64
CA VAL A 211 -38.34 37.58 -4.83
C VAL A 211 -38.81 36.58 -5.88
N THR A 212 -37.86 36.03 -6.62
CA THR A 212 -38.17 35.07 -7.68
C THR A 212 -38.41 33.71 -7.03
N ARG A 213 -39.64 33.19 -7.08
CA ARG A 213 -39.97 31.90 -6.46
C ARG A 213 -39.76 30.74 -7.43
N VAL A 214 -39.51 29.56 -6.88
CA VAL A 214 -39.44 28.30 -7.64
C VAL A 214 -40.79 28.02 -8.31
N ASP A 215 -40.78 27.84 -9.63
CA ASP A 215 -41.95 27.38 -10.38
C ASP A 215 -41.79 25.92 -10.83
N LEU A 216 -42.81 25.11 -10.51
CA LEU A 216 -42.93 23.70 -10.89
C LEU A 216 -44.18 23.44 -11.76
N SER A 217 -44.91 24.49 -12.13
CA SER A 217 -46.26 24.39 -12.71
C SER A 217 -46.26 23.83 -14.13
N HIS A 218 -45.17 23.99 -14.88
CA HIS A 218 -45.00 23.42 -16.21
C HIS A 218 -44.56 21.94 -16.20
N THR A 219 -44.16 21.39 -15.05
CA THR A 219 -43.39 20.13 -15.04
C THR A 219 -44.22 18.86 -15.03
N VAL A 220 -45.43 18.89 -14.47
CA VAL A 220 -46.31 17.70 -14.39
C VAL A 220 -47.11 17.50 -15.68
N THR A 221 -47.43 18.59 -16.38
CA THR A 221 -48.22 18.62 -17.60
C THR A 221 -47.40 18.42 -18.88
N GLU A 222 -46.09 18.69 -18.87
CA GLU A 222 -45.20 18.58 -20.04
C GLU A 222 -44.18 17.44 -19.91
N TRP A 223 -44.42 16.45 -19.04
CA TRP A 223 -43.55 15.28 -18.95
C TRP A 223 -43.54 14.54 -20.29
N ALA A 224 -42.38 14.49 -20.93
CA ALA A 224 -42.24 13.97 -22.28
C ALA A 224 -40.96 13.16 -22.44
N PHE A 225 -41.06 12.09 -23.23
CA PHE A 225 -39.96 11.16 -23.48
C PHE A 225 -38.76 11.86 -24.16
N PRO A 226 -37.53 11.37 -23.90
CA PRO A 226 -36.33 11.85 -24.58
C PRO A 226 -36.46 11.70 -26.10
N VAL A 227 -35.91 12.65 -26.85
CA VAL A 227 -35.93 12.63 -28.33
C VAL A 227 -34.51 12.44 -28.85
N LEU A 228 -34.39 11.83 -30.02
CA LEU A 228 -33.08 11.75 -30.68
C LEU A 228 -32.53 13.15 -30.97
N PRO A 229 -31.28 13.46 -30.58
CA PRO A 229 -30.65 14.72 -30.97
C PRO A 229 -30.50 14.78 -32.49
N HIS A 230 -30.76 15.96 -33.06
CA HIS A 230 -30.56 16.23 -34.48
C HIS A 230 -29.29 17.08 -34.63
N GLY A 231 -28.49 16.83 -35.66
CA GLY A 231 -27.24 17.56 -35.91
C GLY A 231 -26.11 16.66 -36.37
N ASP A 232 -24.88 17.16 -36.28
CA ASP A 232 -23.68 16.39 -36.61
C ASP A 232 -23.50 15.23 -35.62
N TRP A 233 -23.49 14.01 -36.15
CA TRP A 233 -23.37 12.79 -35.35
C TRP A 233 -22.03 12.71 -34.62
N HIS A 234 -20.96 13.32 -35.14
CA HIS A 234 -19.67 13.37 -34.46
C HIS A 234 -19.74 14.18 -33.17
N LEU A 235 -20.43 15.32 -33.18
CA LEU A 235 -20.64 16.17 -32.01
C LEU A 235 -21.58 15.51 -31.01
N ILE A 236 -22.59 14.78 -31.48
CA ILE A 236 -23.51 14.00 -30.62
C ILE A 236 -22.75 12.87 -29.92
N VAL A 237 -21.95 12.09 -30.65
CA VAL A 237 -21.11 11.04 -30.07
C VAL A 237 -20.11 11.65 -29.09
N GLY A 238 -19.49 12.77 -29.44
CA GLY A 238 -18.61 13.54 -28.55
C GLY A 238 -19.31 13.94 -27.25
N ALA A 239 -20.54 14.46 -27.32
CA ALA A 239 -21.34 14.82 -26.15
C ALA A 239 -21.71 13.62 -25.28
N VAL A 240 -22.10 12.49 -25.89
CA VAL A 240 -22.39 11.23 -25.18
C VAL A 240 -21.16 10.73 -24.43
N LEU A 241 -20.00 10.70 -25.10
CA LEU A 241 -18.74 10.28 -24.49
C LEU A 241 -18.30 11.24 -23.39
N LEU A 242 -18.45 12.55 -23.60
CA LEU A 242 -18.13 13.57 -22.61
C LEU A 242 -18.95 13.38 -21.34
N VAL A 243 -20.28 13.27 -21.44
CA VAL A 243 -21.16 13.05 -20.28
C VAL A 243 -20.83 11.71 -19.61
N ALA A 244 -20.62 10.64 -20.38
CA ALA A 244 -20.31 9.32 -19.85
C ALA A 244 -19.01 9.30 -19.05
N LEU A 245 -17.93 9.84 -19.62
CA LEU A 245 -16.61 9.88 -19.00
C LEU A 245 -16.61 10.80 -17.79
N LEU A 246 -17.24 11.98 -17.90
CA LEU A 246 -17.22 12.98 -16.83
C LEU A 246 -18.02 12.51 -15.60
N ALA A 247 -19.25 12.04 -15.80
CA ALA A 247 -20.07 11.50 -14.73
C ALA A 247 -19.47 10.21 -14.13
N GLY A 248 -18.85 9.37 -14.96
CA GLY A 248 -18.17 8.14 -14.53
C GLY A 248 -16.95 8.46 -13.66
N CYS A 249 -16.05 9.32 -14.15
CA CYS A 249 -14.88 9.78 -13.39
C CYS A 249 -15.29 10.44 -12.08
N GLU A 250 -16.25 11.37 -12.07
CA GLU A 250 -16.69 12.03 -10.84
C GLU A 250 -17.22 11.01 -9.83
N SER A 251 -18.00 10.04 -10.28
CA SER A 251 -18.50 8.97 -9.42
C SER A 251 -17.39 8.09 -8.84
N LEU A 252 -16.42 7.68 -9.66
CA LEU A 252 -15.30 6.86 -9.22
C LEU A 252 -14.36 7.61 -8.26
N LEU A 253 -14.11 8.89 -8.52
CA LEU A 253 -13.32 9.76 -7.65
C LEU A 253 -14.02 10.00 -6.31
N CYS A 254 -15.34 10.22 -6.33
CA CYS A 254 -16.16 10.28 -5.12
C CYS A 254 -16.05 8.97 -4.34
N CYS A 255 -16.13 7.84 -5.04
CA CYS A 255 -16.09 6.52 -4.46
C CYS A 255 -14.77 6.26 -3.71
N VAL A 256 -13.64 6.57 -4.36
CA VAL A 256 -12.30 6.48 -3.76
C VAL A 256 -12.14 7.42 -2.57
N ALA A 257 -12.66 8.65 -2.67
CA ALA A 257 -12.58 9.62 -1.57
C ALA A 257 -13.39 9.16 -0.34
N VAL A 258 -14.58 8.61 -0.56
CA VAL A 258 -15.52 8.18 0.49
C VAL A 258 -15.08 6.85 1.13
N ASP A 259 -14.48 5.94 0.35
CA ASP A 259 -13.91 4.69 0.85
C ASP A 259 -12.85 4.94 1.95
N GLY A 260 -12.12 6.05 1.86
CA GLY A 260 -11.15 6.46 2.88
C GLY A 260 -11.77 7.00 4.18
N MET A 261 -13.08 7.26 4.21
CA MET A 261 -13.78 7.87 5.34
C MET A 261 -14.47 6.86 6.27
N HIS A 262 -14.53 5.57 5.90
CA HIS A 262 -15.19 4.53 6.69
C HIS A 262 -14.37 3.24 6.78
N GLY A 263 -14.59 2.46 7.85
CA GLY A 263 -13.94 1.16 8.05
C GLY A 263 -14.68 -0.05 7.45
N GLY A 264 -15.78 0.16 6.72
CA GLY A 264 -16.59 -0.90 6.12
C GLY A 264 -16.00 -1.55 4.85
N ARG A 265 -16.82 -2.35 4.16
CA ARG A 265 -16.45 -2.97 2.87
C ARG A 265 -16.06 -1.89 1.86
N ARG A 266 -14.87 -2.02 1.26
CA ARG A 266 -14.40 -1.16 0.17
C ARG A 266 -15.27 -1.31 -1.07
N ALA A 267 -15.38 -0.25 -1.84
CA ALA A 267 -16.18 -0.23 -3.04
C ALA A 267 -15.56 -1.07 -4.17
N ASP A 268 -16.44 -1.67 -4.98
CA ASP A 268 -16.08 -2.23 -6.27
C ASP A 268 -16.31 -1.16 -7.33
N LEU A 269 -15.23 -0.67 -7.96
CA LEU A 269 -15.30 0.43 -8.91
C LEU A 269 -15.97 0.04 -10.23
N ASP A 270 -15.77 -1.19 -10.69
CA ASP A 270 -16.39 -1.66 -11.94
C ASP A 270 -17.91 -1.78 -11.72
N GLN A 271 -18.32 -2.32 -10.57
CA GLN A 271 -19.73 -2.34 -10.16
C GLN A 271 -20.31 -0.93 -9.95
N GLU A 272 -19.54 -0.01 -9.38
CA GLU A 272 -19.97 1.38 -9.22
C GLU A 272 -20.25 2.02 -10.58
N LEU A 273 -19.34 1.87 -11.55
CA LEU A 273 -19.52 2.41 -12.89
C LEU A 273 -20.72 1.78 -13.62
N THR A 274 -20.91 0.47 -13.49
CA THR A 274 -22.12 -0.23 -13.98
C THR A 274 -23.39 0.35 -13.35
N GLY A 275 -23.43 0.53 -12.03
CA GLY A 275 -24.58 1.07 -11.32
C GLY A 275 -24.91 2.51 -11.71
N GLN A 276 -23.88 3.36 -11.91
CA GLN A 276 -24.05 4.71 -12.46
C GLN A 276 -24.59 4.68 -13.89
N GLY A 277 -24.10 3.76 -14.72
CA GLY A 277 -24.59 3.61 -16.09
C GLY A 277 -26.08 3.32 -16.15
N VAL A 278 -26.55 2.37 -15.35
CA VAL A 278 -27.99 2.08 -15.25
C VAL A 278 -28.77 3.28 -14.68
N ALA A 279 -28.25 3.96 -13.67
CA ALA A 279 -28.89 5.16 -13.13
C ALA A 279 -29.00 6.29 -14.17
N ASN A 280 -27.97 6.49 -15.01
CA ASN A 280 -27.96 7.47 -16.08
C ASN A 280 -28.91 7.11 -17.24
N MET A 281 -29.05 5.81 -17.55
CA MET A 281 -30.08 5.34 -18.48
C MET A 281 -31.49 5.66 -17.96
N VAL A 282 -31.76 5.35 -16.69
CA VAL A 282 -33.08 5.56 -16.07
C VAL A 282 -33.39 7.05 -15.90
N THR A 283 -32.45 7.87 -15.41
CA THR A 283 -32.68 9.31 -15.24
C THR A 283 -32.91 9.98 -16.60
N GLY A 284 -32.12 9.66 -17.63
CA GLY A 284 -32.32 10.19 -18.98
C GLY A 284 -33.67 9.77 -19.58
N ALA A 285 -34.10 8.53 -19.36
CA ALA A 285 -35.42 8.05 -19.80
C ALA A 285 -36.58 8.80 -19.12
N LEU A 286 -36.43 9.14 -17.84
CA LEU A 286 -37.44 9.84 -17.04
C LEU A 286 -37.43 11.37 -17.22
N GLY A 287 -36.46 11.93 -17.97
CA GLY A 287 -36.31 13.37 -18.12
C GLY A 287 -35.60 14.04 -16.95
N GLY A 288 -34.70 13.33 -16.29
CA GLY A 288 -33.85 13.82 -15.20
C GLY A 288 -32.47 14.26 -15.67
N LEU A 289 -31.76 14.98 -14.79
CA LEU A 289 -30.36 15.34 -15.00
C LEU A 289 -29.43 14.11 -14.98
N PRO A 290 -28.25 14.17 -15.62
CA PRO A 290 -27.18 13.22 -15.39
C PRO A 290 -26.85 13.07 -13.91
N VAL A 291 -26.60 11.84 -13.51
CA VAL A 291 -26.30 11.42 -12.14
C VAL A 291 -24.83 10.99 -12.04
N ALA A 292 -24.18 11.40 -10.96
CA ALA A 292 -22.87 10.90 -10.56
C ALA A 292 -22.79 10.77 -9.03
N GLY A 293 -21.74 10.13 -8.51
CA GLY A 293 -21.42 10.15 -7.08
C GLY A 293 -21.12 11.57 -6.59
N VAL A 294 -21.85 12.04 -5.58
CA VAL A 294 -21.71 13.41 -5.07
C VAL A 294 -20.98 13.42 -3.74
N ILE A 295 -19.79 14.04 -3.70
CA ILE A 295 -18.92 14.02 -2.53
C ILE A 295 -19.55 14.68 -1.30
N VAL A 296 -20.26 15.80 -1.46
CA VAL A 296 -20.91 16.52 -0.36
C VAL A 296 -22.01 15.67 0.30
N ARG A 297 -22.80 14.94 -0.49
CA ARG A 297 -23.86 14.06 0.02
C ARG A 297 -23.28 12.81 0.65
N SER A 298 -22.27 12.21 0.01
CA SER A 298 -21.61 10.99 0.48
C SER A 298 -20.84 11.22 1.78
N THR A 299 -20.14 12.35 1.90
CA THR A 299 -19.47 12.75 3.15
C THR A 299 -20.47 13.01 4.28
N ALA A 300 -21.59 13.70 4.00
CA ALA A 300 -22.67 13.88 4.98
C ALA A 300 -23.28 12.54 5.39
N ASN A 301 -23.44 11.59 4.47
CA ASN A 301 -23.94 10.25 4.72
C ASN A 301 -23.04 9.49 5.72
N VAL A 302 -21.72 9.49 5.45
CA VAL A 302 -20.74 8.84 6.31
C VAL A 302 -20.64 9.52 7.68
N GLN A 303 -20.65 10.86 7.72
CA GLN A 303 -20.63 11.62 8.97
C GLN A 303 -21.88 11.43 9.83
N ALA A 304 -23.04 11.22 9.18
CA ALA A 304 -24.28 10.87 9.86
C ALA A 304 -24.30 9.40 10.35
N GLY A 305 -23.27 8.62 10.04
CA GLY A 305 -23.05 7.28 10.57
C GLY A 305 -23.54 6.15 9.66
N ALA A 306 -23.84 6.42 8.39
CA ALA A 306 -24.25 5.39 7.44
C ALA A 306 -23.22 4.26 7.32
N ARG A 307 -23.73 3.03 7.21
CA ARG A 307 -22.91 1.82 7.10
C ARG A 307 -23.26 0.97 5.89
N THR A 308 -24.47 1.09 5.37
CA THR A 308 -24.92 0.28 4.23
C THR A 308 -25.65 1.10 3.17
N ARG A 309 -25.84 0.46 2.01
CA ARG A 309 -26.50 1.05 0.83
C ARG A 309 -27.93 1.50 1.09
N TRP A 310 -28.56 0.97 2.16
CA TRP A 310 -29.91 1.37 2.55
C TRP A 310 -30.03 2.85 2.85
N SER A 311 -28.97 3.51 3.34
CA SER A 311 -29.02 4.96 3.57
C SER A 311 -29.25 5.74 2.27
N ALA A 312 -28.57 5.37 1.19
CA ALA A 312 -28.72 5.99 -0.13
C ALA A 312 -30.10 5.69 -0.75
N ILE A 313 -30.56 4.44 -0.64
CA ILE A 313 -31.88 4.02 -1.16
C ILE A 313 -33.01 4.76 -0.43
N LEU A 314 -32.99 4.75 0.91
CA LEU A 314 -33.98 5.45 1.73
C LEU A 314 -33.96 6.95 1.45
N HIS A 315 -32.79 7.54 1.25
CA HIS A 315 -32.66 8.93 0.82
C HIS A 315 -33.47 9.20 -0.46
N GLY A 316 -33.28 8.39 -1.52
CA GLY A 316 -34.02 8.53 -2.76
C GLY A 316 -35.54 8.35 -2.59
N VAL A 317 -35.95 7.43 -1.71
CA VAL A 317 -37.37 7.26 -1.33
C VAL A 317 -37.92 8.50 -0.62
N TRP A 318 -37.18 9.10 0.31
CA TRP A 318 -37.61 10.33 0.98
C TRP A 318 -37.74 11.51 0.00
N VAL A 319 -36.82 11.63 -0.96
CA VAL A 319 -36.94 12.63 -2.04
C VAL A 319 -38.21 12.40 -2.85
N LEU A 320 -38.51 11.15 -3.22
CA LEU A 320 -39.71 10.81 -3.99
C LEU A 320 -40.99 11.15 -3.22
N VAL A 321 -41.07 10.74 -1.95
CA VAL A 321 -42.20 11.04 -1.06
C VAL A 321 -42.36 12.55 -0.88
N PHE A 322 -41.26 13.28 -0.71
CA PHE A 322 -41.29 14.75 -0.58
C PHE A 322 -41.73 15.43 -1.87
N ALA A 323 -41.22 15.01 -3.03
CA ALA A 323 -41.58 15.58 -4.32
C ALA A 323 -43.07 15.42 -4.62
N ILE A 324 -43.64 14.24 -4.32
CA ILE A 324 -45.06 13.95 -4.55
C ILE A 324 -45.96 14.60 -3.48
N GLY A 325 -45.62 14.46 -2.19
CA GLY A 325 -46.48 14.89 -1.08
C GLY A 325 -46.36 16.36 -0.70
N PHE A 326 -45.21 17.00 -0.94
CA PHE A 326 -44.88 18.36 -0.48
C PHE A 326 -44.40 19.29 -1.60
N GLY A 327 -44.72 19.00 -2.86
CA GLY A 327 -44.34 19.84 -4.00
C GLY A 327 -44.81 21.29 -3.90
N TRP A 328 -45.92 21.56 -3.20
CA TRP A 328 -46.42 22.92 -2.93
C TRP A 328 -45.45 23.74 -2.05
N THR A 329 -44.77 23.11 -1.09
CA THR A 329 -43.82 23.77 -0.20
C THR A 329 -42.57 24.23 -0.98
N ILE A 330 -42.18 23.49 -2.02
CA ILE A 330 -41.03 23.85 -2.87
C ILE A 330 -41.26 25.19 -3.58
N LYS A 331 -42.51 25.50 -3.98
CA LYS A 331 -42.87 26.76 -4.63
C LYS A 331 -42.72 28.00 -3.73
N LEU A 332 -42.57 27.81 -2.42
CA LEU A 332 -42.35 28.91 -1.47
C LEU A 332 -40.88 29.33 -1.40
N ILE A 333 -39.96 28.54 -1.95
CA ILE A 333 -38.52 28.77 -1.84
C ILE A 333 -38.09 29.89 -2.82
N PRO A 334 -37.45 30.96 -2.34
CA PRO A 334 -36.83 31.96 -3.21
C PRO A 334 -35.61 31.38 -3.94
N LEU A 335 -35.48 31.67 -5.24
CA LEU A 335 -34.34 31.25 -6.06
C LEU A 335 -33.04 31.88 -5.57
N GLU A 336 -33.10 33.11 -5.06
CA GLU A 336 -31.96 33.83 -4.50
C GLU A 336 -31.40 33.11 -3.25
N ALA A 337 -32.27 32.45 -2.46
CA ALA A 337 -31.86 31.64 -1.32
C ALA A 337 -31.17 30.33 -1.77
N LEU A 338 -31.65 29.70 -2.86
CA LEU A 338 -31.00 28.54 -3.46
C LEU A 338 -29.62 28.91 -4.05
N ALA A 339 -29.53 30.03 -4.75
CA ALA A 339 -28.27 30.53 -5.28
C ALA A 339 -27.27 30.82 -4.16
N ALA A 340 -27.70 31.49 -3.08
CA ALA A 340 -26.89 31.75 -1.90
C ALA A 340 -26.36 30.47 -1.24
N LEU A 341 -27.19 29.42 -1.16
CA LEU A 341 -26.76 28.10 -0.70
C LEU A 341 -25.65 27.51 -1.57
N LEU A 342 -25.78 27.60 -2.90
CA LEU A 342 -24.76 27.10 -3.83
C LEU A 342 -23.47 27.92 -3.75
N VAL A 343 -23.55 29.24 -3.57
CA VAL A 343 -22.37 30.09 -3.31
C VAL A 343 -21.64 29.61 -2.07
N PHE A 344 -22.37 29.42 -0.96
CA PHE A 344 -21.79 28.95 0.30
C PHE A 344 -21.10 27.58 0.15
N ILE A 345 -21.76 26.63 -0.53
CA ILE A 345 -21.18 25.30 -0.78
C ILE A 345 -19.95 25.41 -1.70
N GLY A 346 -20.02 26.19 -2.77
CA GLY A 346 -18.91 26.40 -3.71
C GLY A 346 -17.67 26.95 -3.02
N VAL A 347 -17.83 27.91 -2.11
CA VAL A 347 -16.74 28.45 -1.28
C VAL A 347 -16.19 27.38 -0.33
N GLN A 348 -17.03 26.55 0.29
CA GLN A 348 -16.58 25.47 1.18
C GLN A 348 -15.78 24.36 0.46
N MET A 349 -16.02 24.15 -0.84
CA MET A 349 -15.24 23.19 -1.64
C MET A 349 -13.78 23.64 -1.84
N VAL A 350 -13.49 24.94 -1.72
CA VAL A 350 -12.14 25.49 -1.79
C VAL A 350 -11.48 25.41 -0.41
N ASN A 351 -10.84 24.27 -0.12
CA ASN A 351 -10.21 24.04 1.19
C ASN A 351 -8.69 24.30 1.17
N LEU A 352 -8.28 25.47 1.66
CA LEU A 352 -6.87 25.87 1.84
C LEU A 352 -6.06 24.93 2.75
N GLY A 353 -6.72 24.19 3.65
CA GLY A 353 -6.08 23.20 4.53
C GLY A 353 -5.53 21.98 3.78
N HIS A 354 -6.19 21.57 2.68
CA HIS A 354 -5.68 20.48 1.84
C HIS A 354 -4.40 20.89 1.09
N ILE A 355 -4.28 22.16 0.70
CA ILE A 355 -3.06 22.69 0.07
C ILE A 355 -1.84 22.49 0.98
N ARG A 356 -2.00 22.69 2.31
CA ARG A 356 -0.93 22.47 3.29
C ARG A 356 -0.51 21.00 3.39
N LYS A 357 -1.48 20.07 3.28
CA LYS A 357 -1.20 18.62 3.33
C LYS A 357 -0.52 18.12 2.04
N VAL A 358 -0.90 18.68 0.90
CA VAL A 358 -0.31 18.36 -0.42
C VAL A 358 1.07 18.99 -0.61
N HIS A 359 1.37 20.08 0.12
CA HIS A 359 2.67 20.77 0.09
C HIS A 359 3.86 19.85 0.40
N GLY A 360 3.73 18.97 1.39
CA GLY A 360 4.81 18.04 1.77
C GLY A 360 5.19 17.03 0.70
N HIS A 361 4.33 16.79 -0.30
CA HIS A 361 4.55 15.84 -1.37
C HIS A 361 4.94 16.48 -2.71
N GLY A 362 5.08 17.82 -2.77
CA GLY A 362 5.45 18.52 -4.01
C GLY A 362 4.38 18.50 -5.11
N GLU A 363 3.12 18.21 -4.78
CA GLU A 363 2.02 18.11 -5.76
C GLU A 363 1.15 19.38 -5.83
N VAL A 364 1.57 20.47 -5.17
CA VAL A 364 0.88 21.77 -5.23
C VAL A 364 0.74 22.31 -6.67
N PRO A 365 1.75 22.18 -7.56
CA PRO A 365 1.58 22.60 -8.95
C PRO A 365 0.44 21.86 -9.65
N VAL A 366 0.28 20.56 -9.39
CA VAL A 366 -0.83 19.75 -9.95
C VAL A 366 -2.17 20.31 -9.52
N TYR A 367 -2.34 20.59 -8.22
CA TYR A 367 -3.57 21.17 -7.69
C TYR A 367 -3.89 22.52 -8.33
N VAL A 368 -2.94 23.45 -8.35
CA VAL A 368 -3.15 24.84 -8.83
C VAL A 368 -3.43 24.86 -10.33
N VAL A 369 -2.66 24.11 -11.12
CA VAL A 369 -2.86 24.03 -12.58
C VAL A 369 -4.20 23.38 -12.89
N THR A 370 -4.55 22.27 -12.25
CA THR A 370 -5.86 21.63 -12.44
C THR A 370 -6.99 22.63 -12.16
N MET A 371 -6.94 23.32 -11.02
CA MET A 371 -7.95 24.32 -10.63
C MET A 371 -8.05 25.46 -11.65
N ALA A 372 -6.91 26.04 -12.06
CA ALA A 372 -6.87 27.14 -13.02
C ALA A 372 -7.40 26.72 -14.39
N THR A 373 -7.01 25.54 -14.88
CA THR A 373 -7.48 24.99 -16.15
C THR A 373 -8.97 24.68 -16.10
N VAL A 374 -9.50 24.13 -14.98
CA VAL A 374 -10.95 23.95 -14.81
C VAL A 374 -11.70 25.26 -14.93
N ILE A 375 -11.22 26.34 -14.31
CA ILE A 375 -11.88 27.66 -14.32
C ILE A 375 -11.87 28.28 -15.72
N VAL A 376 -10.77 28.14 -16.48
CA VAL A 376 -10.58 28.82 -17.77
C VAL A 376 -11.09 28.00 -18.95
N LEU A 377 -10.78 26.70 -18.98
CA LEU A 377 -11.02 25.83 -20.14
C LEU A 377 -12.21 24.87 -19.94
N GLY A 378 -12.58 24.57 -18.70
CA GLY A 378 -13.66 23.65 -18.39
C GLY A 378 -13.19 22.38 -17.65
N LEU A 379 -14.17 21.61 -17.16
CA LEU A 379 -13.90 20.51 -16.23
C LEU A 379 -13.09 19.37 -16.88
N ALA A 380 -13.43 18.99 -18.11
CA ALA A 380 -12.79 17.86 -18.80
C ALA A 380 -11.31 18.15 -19.11
N GLU A 381 -11.05 19.30 -19.73
CA GLU A 381 -9.71 19.80 -20.07
C GLU A 381 -8.86 19.96 -18.80
N GLY A 382 -9.45 20.49 -17.73
CA GLY A 382 -8.78 20.67 -16.45
C GLY A 382 -8.28 19.37 -15.83
N VAL A 383 -9.11 18.32 -15.84
CA VAL A 383 -8.71 16.99 -15.33
C VAL A 383 -7.61 16.37 -16.18
N VAL A 384 -7.73 16.44 -17.51
CA VAL A 384 -6.71 15.88 -18.43
C VAL A 384 -5.36 16.56 -18.25
N VAL A 385 -5.33 17.90 -18.22
CA VAL A 385 -4.09 18.66 -18.00
C VAL A 385 -3.50 18.35 -16.62
N GLY A 386 -4.34 18.26 -15.59
CA GLY A 386 -3.93 17.87 -14.24
C GLY A 386 -3.27 16.50 -14.19
N LEU A 387 -3.87 15.51 -14.86
CA LEU A 387 -3.33 14.15 -14.96
C LEU A 387 -2.01 14.09 -15.71
N ILE A 388 -1.90 14.78 -16.84
CA ILE A 388 -0.65 14.87 -17.61
C ILE A 388 0.46 15.46 -16.74
N LEU A 389 0.19 16.56 -16.03
CA LEU A 389 1.17 17.17 -15.15
C LEU A 389 1.57 16.26 -13.98
N ALA A 390 0.60 15.57 -13.37
CA ALA A 390 0.87 14.58 -12.31
C ALA A 390 1.77 13.44 -12.82
N ALA A 391 1.48 12.91 -14.02
CA ALA A 391 2.27 11.87 -14.67
C ALA A 391 3.70 12.35 -14.99
N LEU A 392 3.86 13.57 -15.51
CA LEU A 392 5.17 14.16 -15.81
C LEU A 392 6.00 14.37 -14.54
N LEU A 393 5.40 14.85 -13.45
CA LEU A 393 6.10 15.01 -12.17
C LEU A 393 6.46 13.65 -11.54
N ALA A 394 5.59 12.65 -11.65
CA ALA A 394 5.89 11.29 -11.23
C ALA A 394 7.06 10.70 -12.02
N LEU A 395 7.04 10.85 -13.36
CA LEU A 395 8.12 10.41 -14.24
C LEU A 395 9.44 11.08 -13.86
N ARG A 396 9.44 12.41 -13.69
CA ARG A 396 10.63 13.18 -13.28
C ARG A 396 11.20 12.71 -11.93
N ARG A 397 10.34 12.36 -10.96
CA ARG A 397 10.76 11.86 -9.65
C ARG A 397 11.37 10.46 -9.76
N LEU A 398 10.78 9.60 -10.58
CA LEU A 398 11.25 8.23 -10.79
C LEU A 398 12.56 8.16 -11.58
N THR A 399 12.81 9.11 -12.48
CA THR A 399 14.00 9.14 -13.34
C THR A 399 15.15 9.96 -12.75
N TRP A 400 14.99 10.49 -11.54
CA TRP A 400 16.01 11.35 -10.94
C TRP A 400 17.17 10.52 -10.39
N VAL A 401 18.37 10.79 -10.90
CA VAL A 401 19.62 10.16 -10.46
C VAL A 401 20.38 11.11 -9.56
N THR A 402 20.89 10.57 -8.44
CA THR A 402 21.77 11.29 -7.51
C THR A 402 23.17 10.70 -7.62
N VAL A 403 24.17 11.55 -7.82
CA VAL A 403 25.60 11.19 -7.83
C VAL A 403 26.25 11.93 -6.67
N LEU A 404 26.81 11.18 -5.72
CA LEU A 404 27.53 11.72 -4.57
C LEU A 404 29.01 11.37 -4.72
N LYS A 405 29.88 12.34 -4.48
CA LYS A 405 31.33 12.18 -4.49
C LYS A 405 31.86 12.41 -3.10
N ARG A 406 32.75 11.53 -2.64
CA ARG A 406 33.40 11.64 -1.34
C ARG A 406 34.85 11.20 -1.47
N ASP A 407 35.76 12.01 -0.95
CA ASP A 407 37.16 11.60 -0.84
C ASP A 407 37.27 10.53 0.24
N GLY A 408 37.84 9.37 -0.11
CA GLY A 408 38.12 8.29 0.82
C GLY A 408 39.45 8.52 1.54
N ASP A 409 39.52 8.07 2.80
CA ASP A 409 40.73 8.19 3.63
C ASP A 409 41.96 7.45 3.03
N ASP A 410 41.72 6.51 2.11
CA ASP A 410 42.74 5.69 1.43
C ASP A 410 43.33 6.36 0.14
N GLY A 411 42.96 7.61 -0.15
CA GLY A 411 43.38 8.32 -1.36
C GLY A 411 42.63 7.91 -2.64
N ARG A 412 41.58 7.11 -2.51
CA ARG A 412 40.62 6.77 -3.59
C ARG A 412 39.40 7.69 -3.53
N LEU A 413 38.87 8.06 -4.69
CA LEU A 413 37.62 8.82 -4.80
C LEU A 413 36.44 7.85 -4.77
N HIS A 414 35.55 8.01 -3.79
CA HIS A 414 34.32 7.22 -3.68
C HIS A 414 33.18 7.95 -4.40
N VAL A 415 32.56 7.31 -5.39
CA VAL A 415 31.45 7.86 -6.17
C VAL A 415 30.25 6.94 -6.01
N THR A 416 29.19 7.43 -5.36
CA THR A 416 27.96 6.66 -5.19
C THR A 416 26.89 7.17 -6.16
N VAL A 417 26.38 6.30 -7.02
CA VAL A 417 25.26 6.57 -7.93
C VAL A 417 24.01 5.90 -7.36
N SER A 418 22.96 6.68 -7.11
CA SER A 418 21.70 6.20 -6.52
C SER A 418 20.47 6.58 -7.34
N GLY A 419 19.50 5.67 -7.44
CA GLY A 419 18.22 5.86 -8.14
C GLY A 419 18.06 5.01 -9.40
N SER A 420 17.11 5.36 -10.28
CA SER A 420 16.94 4.68 -11.58
C SER A 420 17.81 5.32 -12.66
N LEU A 421 18.81 4.60 -13.15
CA LEU A 421 19.77 5.08 -14.14
C LEU A 421 19.21 4.91 -15.56
N THR A 422 18.32 5.82 -15.95
CA THR A 422 17.74 5.86 -17.30
C THR A 422 18.49 6.83 -18.23
N PHE A 423 18.17 6.84 -19.52
CA PHE A 423 18.71 7.74 -20.53
C PHE A 423 18.56 9.23 -20.14
N LEU A 424 17.53 9.57 -19.37
CA LEU A 424 17.31 10.92 -18.83
C LEU A 424 18.36 11.31 -17.76
N GLY A 425 18.95 10.34 -17.07
CA GLY A 425 20.01 10.54 -16.07
C GLY A 425 21.42 10.63 -16.67
N VAL A 426 21.61 10.17 -17.92
CA VAL A 426 22.91 10.10 -18.60
C VAL A 426 23.63 11.45 -18.69
N PRO A 427 22.98 12.59 -19.04
CA PRO A 427 23.67 13.88 -19.10
C PRO A 427 24.29 14.27 -17.76
N ARG A 428 23.56 14.04 -16.65
CA ARG A 428 24.04 14.34 -15.30
C ARG A 428 25.15 13.39 -14.87
N LEU A 429 24.97 12.08 -15.08
CA LEU A 429 26.00 11.08 -14.80
C LEU A 429 27.32 11.43 -15.52
N THR A 430 27.23 11.68 -16.82
CA THR A 430 28.39 11.98 -17.66
C THR A 430 29.05 13.30 -17.24
N HIS A 431 28.28 14.33 -16.91
CA HIS A 431 28.82 15.60 -16.42
C HIS A 431 29.61 15.39 -15.13
N GLU A 432 29.02 14.69 -14.15
CA GLU A 432 29.66 14.44 -12.86
C GLU A 432 30.92 13.58 -12.99
N LEU A 433 30.88 12.51 -13.79
CA LEU A 433 32.01 11.62 -14.02
C LEU A 433 33.16 12.32 -14.77
N ARG A 434 32.86 13.27 -15.67
CA ARG A 434 33.89 14.05 -16.40
C ARG A 434 34.65 15.06 -15.54
N THR A 435 34.09 15.49 -14.41
CA THR A 435 34.81 16.38 -13.49
C THR A 435 35.87 15.66 -12.66
N ILE A 436 35.95 14.33 -12.73
CA ILE A 436 36.95 13.54 -12.02
C ILE A 436 38.31 13.74 -12.70
N ALA A 437 39.35 14.03 -11.90
CA ALA A 437 40.69 14.27 -12.41
C ALA A 437 41.27 13.03 -13.11
N PRO A 438 42.02 13.17 -14.22
CA PRO A 438 42.69 12.06 -14.88
C PRO A 438 43.64 11.31 -13.92
N ALA A 439 43.87 10.02 -14.18
CA ALA A 439 44.75 9.16 -13.37
C ALA A 439 44.34 8.94 -11.90
N THR A 440 43.12 9.30 -11.51
CA THR A 440 42.59 9.06 -10.15
C THR A 440 42.07 7.62 -10.00
N ALA A 441 42.30 7.01 -8.84
CA ALA A 441 41.66 5.74 -8.46
C ALA A 441 40.23 6.00 -7.93
N VAL A 442 39.23 5.42 -8.58
CA VAL A 442 37.80 5.63 -8.31
C VAL A 442 37.15 4.32 -7.88
N ASP A 443 36.46 4.36 -6.74
CA ASP A 443 35.53 3.32 -6.34
C ASP A 443 34.11 3.81 -6.65
N LEU A 444 33.42 3.14 -7.57
CA LEU A 444 32.10 3.51 -8.05
C LEU A 444 31.05 2.55 -7.50
N ASP A 445 30.28 3.02 -6.53
CA ASP A 445 29.16 2.27 -5.95
C ASP A 445 27.87 2.52 -6.75
N LEU A 446 27.36 1.48 -7.39
CA LEU A 446 26.07 1.50 -8.08
C LEU A 446 24.96 1.00 -7.15
N ASN A 447 24.22 1.94 -6.56
CA ASN A 447 23.01 1.68 -5.78
C ASN A 447 21.75 1.98 -6.61
N ILE A 448 21.57 1.23 -7.69
CA ILE A 448 20.54 1.46 -8.70
C ILE A 448 19.46 0.36 -8.68
N ASP A 449 18.21 0.73 -8.94
CA ASP A 449 17.09 -0.20 -9.09
C ASP A 449 16.81 -0.60 -10.55
N PHE A 450 17.42 0.13 -11.49
CA PHE A 450 17.31 -0.07 -12.93
C PHE A 450 18.45 0.65 -13.68
N MET A 451 18.93 0.05 -14.77
CA MET A 451 19.82 0.70 -15.74
C MET A 451 19.39 0.35 -17.17
N ASP A 452 19.22 1.35 -18.03
CA ASP A 452 19.00 1.11 -19.45
C ASP A 452 20.30 1.09 -20.27
N ASN A 453 20.18 0.70 -21.54
CA ASN A 453 21.33 0.54 -22.42
C ASN A 453 22.13 1.85 -22.61
N ALA A 454 21.44 2.99 -22.73
CA ALA A 454 22.09 4.29 -22.91
C ALA A 454 22.95 4.65 -21.69
N ALA A 455 22.45 4.38 -20.49
CA ALA A 455 23.22 4.59 -19.27
C ALA A 455 24.39 3.62 -19.10
N PHE A 456 24.19 2.34 -19.45
CA PHE A 456 25.27 1.37 -19.48
C PHE A 456 26.40 1.79 -20.43
N GLU A 457 26.08 2.14 -21.67
CA GLU A 457 27.08 2.57 -22.66
C GLU A 457 27.83 3.83 -22.20
N ALA A 458 27.13 4.82 -21.63
CA ALA A 458 27.75 6.03 -21.12
C ALA A 458 28.72 5.73 -19.96
N LEU A 459 28.33 4.86 -19.03
CA LEU A 459 29.17 4.50 -17.89
C LEU A 459 30.37 3.62 -18.31
N HIS A 460 30.12 2.63 -19.17
CA HIS A 460 31.13 1.70 -19.66
C HIS A 460 32.18 2.42 -20.52
N SER A 461 31.75 3.32 -21.41
CA SER A 461 32.67 4.13 -22.22
C SER A 461 33.51 5.09 -21.37
N TRP A 462 32.90 5.73 -20.36
CA TRP A 462 33.65 6.57 -19.42
C TRP A 462 34.72 5.77 -18.66
N ARG A 463 34.36 4.60 -18.12
CA ARG A 463 35.30 3.72 -17.41
C ARG A 463 36.51 3.37 -18.27
N LEU A 464 36.27 2.85 -19.49
CA LEU A 464 37.34 2.46 -20.41
C LEU A 464 38.24 3.65 -20.77
N HIS A 465 37.67 4.84 -20.93
CA HIS A 465 38.43 6.05 -21.21
C HIS A 465 39.28 6.47 -19.99
N HIS A 466 38.73 6.42 -18.78
CA HIS A 466 39.43 6.77 -17.54
C HIS A 466 40.59 5.81 -17.24
N GLU A 467 40.38 4.51 -17.45
CA GLU A 467 41.43 3.48 -17.33
C GLU A 467 42.56 3.68 -18.35
N ARG A 468 42.23 4.04 -19.60
CA ARG A 468 43.24 4.37 -20.63
C ARG A 468 44.09 5.60 -20.29
N MET A 469 43.53 6.54 -19.54
CA MET A 469 44.23 7.75 -19.07
C MET A 469 45.05 7.50 -17.79
N GLY A 470 45.24 6.24 -17.39
CA GLY A 470 46.05 5.85 -16.23
C GLY A 470 45.30 5.83 -14.90
N GLY A 471 43.97 6.03 -14.91
CA GLY A 471 43.12 5.87 -13.73
C GLY A 471 42.80 4.40 -13.45
N THR A 472 42.24 4.11 -12.27
CA THR A 472 41.67 2.78 -11.98
C THR A 472 40.22 2.97 -11.54
N VAL A 473 39.32 2.10 -12.00
CA VAL A 473 37.90 2.15 -11.61
C VAL A 473 37.49 0.77 -11.10
N ASP A 474 37.08 0.71 -9.84
CA ASP A 474 36.43 -0.48 -9.27
C ASP A 474 34.93 -0.19 -9.18
N ILE A 475 34.09 -1.05 -9.77
CA ILE A 475 32.63 -0.86 -9.79
C ILE A 475 32.01 -1.88 -8.84
N ASP A 476 31.38 -1.40 -7.78
CA ASP A 476 30.66 -2.23 -6.82
C ASP A 476 29.15 -2.10 -7.00
N GLU A 477 28.46 -3.22 -7.18
CA GLU A 477 27.02 -3.26 -7.42
C GLU A 477 26.27 -3.63 -6.13
N LEU A 478 25.65 -2.64 -5.49
CA LEU A 478 25.12 -2.81 -4.14
C LEU A 478 23.81 -3.61 -4.10
N HIS A 479 22.92 -3.47 -5.08
CA HIS A 479 21.58 -4.08 -5.04
C HIS A 479 21.41 -5.28 -5.98
N ASP A 480 21.85 -5.14 -7.24
CA ASP A 480 21.78 -6.13 -8.31
C ASP A 480 22.89 -5.94 -9.34
N GLU A 481 23.24 -7.02 -10.06
CA GLU A 481 24.34 -7.14 -11.04
C GLU A 481 24.02 -6.52 -12.41
N TRP A 482 23.39 -5.34 -12.47
CA TRP A 482 22.97 -4.71 -13.73
C TRP A 482 24.12 -4.45 -14.71
N TYR A 483 25.23 -3.87 -14.23
CA TYR A 483 26.41 -3.57 -15.02
C TYR A 483 27.15 -4.84 -15.44
N SER A 484 27.35 -5.80 -14.52
CA SER A 484 28.04 -7.05 -14.84
C SER A 484 27.22 -7.95 -15.78
N LEU A 485 25.89 -7.98 -15.67
CA LEU A 485 25.01 -8.67 -16.63
C LEU A 485 25.07 -8.02 -18.01
N ALA A 486 25.03 -6.68 -18.08
CA ALA A 486 25.16 -5.95 -19.33
C ALA A 486 26.53 -6.19 -19.99
N ALA A 487 27.62 -6.08 -19.21
CA ALA A 487 28.99 -6.27 -19.68
C ALA A 487 29.30 -7.71 -20.12
N SER A 488 28.62 -8.71 -19.54
CA SER A 488 28.77 -10.12 -19.93
C SER A 488 27.90 -10.53 -21.13
N GLY A 489 27.08 -9.62 -21.67
CA GLY A 489 26.21 -9.88 -22.82
C GLY A 489 24.98 -10.75 -22.49
N ALA A 490 24.62 -10.91 -21.21
CA ALA A 490 23.43 -11.63 -20.80
C ALA A 490 22.17 -10.83 -21.20
N ARG A 491 21.09 -11.52 -21.64
CA ARG A 491 19.81 -10.86 -21.94
C ARG A 491 19.23 -10.22 -20.68
N MET A 492 19.17 -8.91 -20.68
CA MET A 492 18.56 -8.10 -19.63
C MET A 492 17.02 -8.17 -19.78
N PHE A 493 16.33 -8.81 -18.84
CA PHE A 493 14.87 -8.63 -18.74
C PHE A 493 14.61 -7.29 -18.02
N PRO A 494 13.89 -6.33 -18.62
CA PRO A 494 13.75 -4.96 -18.12
C PRO A 494 12.70 -4.86 -17.00
N VAL A 495 12.82 -5.67 -15.95
CA VAL A 495 11.94 -5.63 -14.79
C VAL A 495 12.70 -4.96 -13.66
N LYS A 496 12.11 -3.91 -13.06
CA LYS A 496 12.63 -3.33 -11.82
C LYS A 496 12.72 -4.43 -10.77
N SER A 497 13.91 -4.66 -10.24
CA SER A 497 14.06 -5.59 -9.13
C SER A 497 13.27 -5.05 -7.93
N PRO A 498 12.45 -5.87 -7.25
CA PRO A 498 11.84 -5.44 -5.99
C PRO A 498 12.94 -5.10 -4.98
N PRO A 499 12.77 -4.06 -4.14
CA PRO A 499 13.72 -3.78 -3.08
C PRO A 499 13.86 -5.03 -2.19
N LYS A 500 15.07 -5.58 -2.11
CA LYS A 500 15.33 -6.71 -1.22
C LYS A 500 15.14 -6.20 0.21
N ALA A 501 14.32 -6.90 1.00
CA ALA A 501 14.14 -6.60 2.42
C ALA A 501 15.50 -6.48 3.12
N PRO A 502 15.63 -5.69 4.21
CA PRO A 502 16.88 -5.53 4.96
C PRO A 502 17.33 -6.80 5.71
N ASP A 503 17.01 -7.99 5.21
CA ASP A 503 17.43 -9.29 5.74
C ASP A 503 18.82 -9.67 5.20
N ARG A 504 19.78 -8.73 5.27
CA ARG A 504 21.19 -8.97 4.95
C ARG A 504 21.99 -9.56 6.11
N TRP A 505 21.35 -10.07 7.15
CA TRP A 505 22.10 -10.60 8.29
C TRP A 505 22.69 -12.00 8.04
N TRP A 506 22.26 -12.70 6.99
CA TRP A 506 22.80 -14.03 6.63
C TRP A 506 22.62 -14.27 5.12
N LEU A 507 23.63 -13.97 4.30
CA LEU A 507 23.61 -14.36 2.88
C LEU A 507 23.34 -15.87 2.75
N PRO A 508 22.39 -16.31 1.90
CA PRO A 508 22.31 -17.71 1.51
C PRO A 508 23.63 -18.12 0.87
N TRP A 509 24.25 -19.21 1.37
CA TRP A 509 25.49 -19.76 0.81
C TRP A 509 25.37 -20.10 -0.68
N SER A 510 24.15 -20.22 -1.21
CA SER A 510 23.86 -20.37 -2.64
C SER A 510 24.30 -19.19 -3.51
N HIS A 511 24.45 -17.99 -2.95
CA HIS A 511 24.91 -16.80 -3.67
C HIS A 511 26.41 -16.53 -3.53
N ARG A 512 27.11 -17.25 -2.64
CA ARG A 512 28.57 -17.22 -2.60
C ARG A 512 29.06 -18.13 -3.71
N ARG A 513 29.57 -17.57 -4.81
CA ARG A 513 30.19 -18.34 -5.90
C ARG A 513 31.10 -19.40 -5.29
N ARG A 514 30.78 -20.69 -5.46
CA ARG A 514 31.77 -21.75 -5.26
C ARG A 514 32.83 -21.50 -6.33
N PRO A 515 34.11 -21.33 -5.98
CA PRO A 515 35.15 -21.37 -6.98
C PRO A 515 35.03 -22.70 -7.70
N VAL A 516 35.00 -22.66 -9.03
CA VAL A 516 35.20 -23.85 -9.85
C VAL A 516 36.50 -24.47 -9.35
N ARG A 517 36.47 -25.73 -8.89
CA ARG A 517 37.68 -26.43 -8.46
C ARG A 517 38.70 -26.37 -9.61
N PRO A 518 39.89 -25.78 -9.43
CA PRO A 518 40.94 -25.96 -10.41
C PRO A 518 41.27 -27.45 -10.50
N SER A 519 41.41 -27.96 -11.71
CA SER A 519 41.85 -29.31 -11.99
C SER A 519 43.37 -29.43 -11.81
N ALA A 520 43.90 -29.12 -10.61
CA ALA A 520 45.23 -29.49 -10.10
C ALA A 520 45.47 -28.76 -8.75
N PRO A 521 46.18 -29.35 -7.78
CA PRO A 521 46.45 -28.70 -6.50
C PRO A 521 47.73 -27.86 -6.56
N ASP A 522 47.64 -26.60 -7.02
CA ASP A 522 48.64 -25.60 -6.64
C ASP A 522 48.29 -25.10 -5.23
N SER A 523 49.05 -25.58 -4.25
CA SER A 523 48.84 -25.36 -2.81
C SER A 523 48.81 -23.89 -2.34
N ALA A 524 49.15 -22.92 -3.21
CA ALA A 524 49.18 -21.50 -2.89
C ALA A 524 47.80 -20.78 -2.98
N GLU A 525 46.82 -21.31 -3.72
CA GLU A 525 45.54 -20.59 -3.95
C GLU A 525 44.50 -20.76 -2.83
N ALA A 526 44.57 -21.85 -2.04
CA ALA A 526 43.64 -22.09 -0.95
C ALA A 526 43.78 -21.07 0.21
N GLU A 527 44.98 -20.50 0.37
CA GLU A 527 45.30 -19.46 1.37
C GLU A 527 44.58 -18.12 1.07
N CYS A 528 44.07 -17.94 -0.16
CA CYS A 528 43.46 -16.68 -0.62
C CYS A 528 41.96 -16.52 -0.29
N LEU A 529 41.21 -17.62 -0.06
CA LEU A 529 39.75 -17.55 0.07
C LEU A 529 39.26 -17.11 1.46
N LEU A 530 39.87 -17.63 2.54
CA LEU A 530 39.49 -17.25 3.91
C LEU A 530 39.95 -15.83 4.24
N THR A 531 41.12 -15.44 3.73
CA THR A 531 41.67 -14.08 3.89
C THR A 531 40.86 -13.05 3.11
N ALA A 532 40.40 -13.37 1.89
CA ALA A 532 39.44 -12.56 1.15
C ALA A 532 38.10 -12.41 1.91
N GLY A 533 37.59 -13.51 2.48
CA GLY A 533 36.39 -13.47 3.32
C GLY A 533 36.52 -12.58 4.57
N ALA A 534 37.69 -12.57 5.21
CA ALA A 534 37.99 -11.68 6.33
C ALA A 534 38.03 -10.20 5.92
N ARG A 535 38.60 -9.89 4.75
CA ARG A 535 38.61 -8.53 4.18
C ARG A 535 37.20 -8.05 3.87
N GLU A 536 36.38 -8.92 3.28
CA GLU A 536 34.96 -8.63 3.01
C GLU A 536 34.17 -8.40 4.31
N PHE A 537 34.41 -9.21 5.34
CA PHE A 537 33.82 -9.00 6.65
C PHE A 537 34.18 -7.61 7.19
N HIS A 538 35.45 -7.20 7.16
CA HIS A 538 35.85 -5.87 7.64
C HIS A 538 35.22 -4.72 6.84
N ARG A 539 35.08 -4.89 5.52
CA ARG A 539 34.52 -3.87 4.63
C ARG A 539 33.01 -3.71 4.80
N ARG A 540 32.26 -4.81 4.78
CA ARG A 540 30.79 -4.78 4.66
C ARG A 540 30.04 -5.16 5.94
N THR A 541 30.52 -6.18 6.65
CA THR A 541 29.78 -6.76 7.79
C THR A 541 30.15 -6.09 9.11
N ALA A 542 31.43 -5.78 9.32
CA ALA A 542 31.96 -5.27 10.57
C ALA A 542 31.28 -3.97 11.03
N PRO A 543 31.01 -2.96 10.16
CA PRO A 543 30.31 -1.74 10.60
C PRO A 543 28.90 -2.03 11.15
N LEU A 544 28.21 -3.04 10.60
CA LEU A 544 26.84 -3.40 10.99
C LEU A 544 26.79 -4.14 12.32
N VAL A 545 27.78 -5.00 12.60
CA VAL A 545 27.83 -5.83 13.81
C VAL A 545 28.69 -5.24 14.92
N ARG A 546 29.48 -4.19 14.64
CA ARG A 546 30.37 -3.53 15.61
C ARG A 546 29.66 -3.12 16.90
N PRO A 547 28.43 -2.57 16.91
CA PRO A 547 27.73 -2.26 18.16
C PRO A 547 27.54 -3.49 19.05
N ILE A 548 27.13 -4.62 18.46
CA ILE A 548 26.91 -5.91 19.17
C ILE A 548 28.24 -6.44 19.72
N PHE A 549 29.28 -6.48 18.90
CA PHE A 549 30.59 -6.97 19.34
C PHE A 549 31.27 -6.05 20.35
N THR A 550 30.97 -4.75 20.35
CA THR A 550 31.48 -3.82 21.37
C THR A 550 30.91 -4.14 22.75
N GLU A 551 29.64 -4.53 22.81
CA GLU A 551 29.00 -5.00 24.03
C GLU A 551 29.59 -6.35 24.49
N LEU A 552 29.67 -7.31 23.57
CA LEU A 552 30.19 -8.66 23.84
C LEU A 552 31.69 -8.69 24.18
N ALA A 553 32.48 -7.71 23.72
CA ALA A 553 33.92 -7.63 24.00
C ALA A 553 34.23 -7.54 25.50
N ARG A 554 33.29 -7.06 26.33
CA ARG A 554 33.47 -6.94 27.78
C ARG A 554 33.21 -8.26 28.52
N LYS A 555 32.24 -9.06 28.07
CA LYS A 555 31.84 -10.32 28.71
C LYS A 555 30.98 -11.16 27.76
N GLN A 556 31.20 -12.48 27.75
CA GLN A 556 30.29 -13.44 27.13
C GLN A 556 29.24 -13.95 28.14
N GLN A 557 27.99 -14.11 27.70
CA GLN A 557 26.89 -14.70 28.49
C GLN A 557 25.98 -15.58 27.60
N PRO A 558 26.50 -16.69 27.06
CA PRO A 558 25.70 -17.58 26.24
C PRO A 558 24.61 -18.27 27.07
N SER A 559 23.45 -18.47 26.46
CA SER A 559 22.33 -19.18 27.09
C SER A 559 22.44 -20.70 26.89
N HIS A 560 23.19 -21.15 25.88
CA HIS A 560 23.27 -22.55 25.46
C HIS A 560 24.71 -23.05 25.30
N LEU A 561 24.98 -24.26 25.80
CA LEU A 561 26.14 -25.07 25.36
C LEU A 561 25.69 -25.98 24.20
N PHE A 562 26.31 -25.85 23.03
CA PHE A 562 25.98 -26.63 21.83
C PHE A 562 27.12 -27.60 21.48
N ILE A 563 26.91 -28.89 21.74
CA ILE A 563 27.87 -29.97 21.44
C ILE A 563 27.46 -30.63 20.12
N THR A 564 28.32 -30.61 19.12
CA THR A 564 28.01 -31.17 17.80
C THR A 564 29.23 -31.75 17.08
N CYS A 565 29.01 -32.28 15.89
CA CYS A 565 30.05 -32.89 15.07
C CYS A 565 30.96 -31.82 14.42
N ALA A 566 32.24 -32.15 14.28
CA ALA A 566 33.21 -31.35 13.53
C ALA A 566 33.00 -31.43 12.00
N ASP A 567 32.01 -32.20 11.51
CA ASP A 567 31.63 -32.28 10.10
C ASP A 567 31.37 -30.88 9.52
N SER A 568 32.04 -30.57 8.40
CA SER A 568 32.04 -29.24 7.79
C SER A 568 30.68 -28.78 7.28
N ARG A 569 29.73 -29.71 7.13
CA ARG A 569 28.36 -29.43 6.70
C ARG A 569 27.47 -28.97 7.86
N ILE A 570 27.94 -29.10 9.10
CA ILE A 570 27.20 -28.67 10.30
C ILE A 570 27.62 -27.25 10.67
N VAL A 571 26.66 -26.33 10.64
CA VAL A 571 26.85 -24.92 11.00
C VAL A 571 25.82 -24.56 12.07
N PRO A 572 26.17 -24.63 13.37
CA PRO A 572 25.21 -24.47 14.49
C PRO A 572 24.36 -23.21 14.39
N SER A 573 24.99 -22.04 14.21
CA SER A 573 24.28 -20.76 14.10
C SER A 573 23.30 -20.70 12.93
N LEU A 574 23.57 -21.43 11.85
CA LEU A 574 22.66 -21.52 10.70
C LEU A 574 21.42 -22.36 11.04
N ILE A 575 21.60 -23.52 11.68
CA ILE A 575 20.50 -24.45 11.95
C ILE A 575 19.65 -24.04 13.16
N THR A 576 20.15 -23.14 14.02
CA THR A 576 19.43 -22.61 15.20
C THR A 576 19.05 -21.13 15.09
N ALA A 577 19.43 -20.45 14.01
CA ALA A 577 19.26 -19.00 13.84
C ALA A 577 19.85 -18.17 15.00
N SER A 578 20.97 -18.61 15.58
CA SER A 578 21.61 -17.97 16.73
C SER A 578 22.63 -16.91 16.32
N GLY A 579 22.65 -15.77 17.01
CA GLY A 579 23.56 -14.66 16.80
C GLY A 579 24.88 -14.76 17.58
N PRO A 580 25.78 -13.77 17.43
CA PRO A 580 27.01 -13.67 18.23
C PRO A 580 26.69 -13.63 19.72
N GLY A 581 27.36 -14.48 20.51
CA GLY A 581 27.19 -14.54 21.96
C GLY A 581 26.12 -15.51 22.48
N ASP A 582 25.23 -16.02 21.62
CA ASP A 582 24.12 -16.90 22.05
C ASP A 582 24.57 -18.32 22.41
N LEU A 583 25.53 -18.87 21.66
CA LEU A 583 25.98 -20.26 21.75
C LEU A 583 27.43 -20.37 22.22
N PHE A 584 27.67 -21.15 23.27
CA PHE A 584 28.98 -21.70 23.57
C PHE A 584 29.12 -23.06 22.88
N THR A 585 29.97 -23.18 21.86
CA THR A 585 29.95 -24.35 20.96
C THR A 585 31.17 -25.25 21.13
N VAL A 586 30.94 -26.56 21.24
CA VAL A 586 31.98 -27.60 21.20
C VAL A 586 31.76 -28.46 19.96
N ARG A 587 32.77 -28.58 19.10
CA ARG A 587 32.73 -29.41 17.90
C ARG A 587 33.79 -30.50 17.98
N ASN A 588 33.36 -31.76 18.02
CA ASN A 588 34.26 -32.91 18.07
C ASN A 588 33.83 -34.00 17.09
N ILE A 589 34.64 -35.06 16.95
CA ILE A 589 34.35 -36.14 16.00
C ILE A 589 33.19 -37.00 16.53
N GLY A 590 32.02 -36.92 15.89
CA GLY A 590 30.84 -37.72 16.26
C GLY A 590 30.02 -37.19 17.42
N ASN A 591 30.15 -35.91 17.77
CA ASN A 591 29.38 -35.22 18.82
C ASN A 591 29.40 -35.98 20.17
N LEU A 592 30.52 -36.63 20.49
CA LEU A 592 30.67 -37.52 21.62
C LEU A 592 30.89 -36.74 22.92
N VAL A 593 30.25 -37.21 23.99
CA VAL A 593 30.41 -36.75 25.36
C VAL A 593 30.97 -37.91 26.17
N PRO A 594 32.27 -37.89 26.51
CA PRO A 594 32.88 -38.87 27.40
C PRO A 594 32.11 -38.98 28.71
N ARG A 595 31.94 -40.20 29.24
CA ARG A 595 31.38 -40.38 30.59
C ARG A 595 32.39 -39.91 31.62
N ARG A 596 31.90 -39.35 32.73
CA ARG A 596 32.77 -38.97 33.84
C ARG A 596 33.54 -40.19 34.34
N GLY A 597 34.88 -40.11 34.34
CA GLY A 597 35.76 -41.20 34.75
C GLY A 597 35.90 -42.35 33.75
N SER A 598 35.43 -42.20 32.50
CA SER A 598 35.67 -43.22 31.47
C SER A 598 37.12 -43.23 31.00
N GLU A 599 37.67 -44.40 30.73
CA GLU A 599 38.89 -44.56 29.94
C GLU A 599 38.55 -44.78 28.46
N PRO A 600 39.22 -44.07 27.52
CA PRO A 600 40.28 -43.08 27.73
C PRO A 600 39.76 -41.76 28.32
N HIS A 601 40.57 -41.04 29.10
CA HIS A 601 40.18 -39.73 29.62
C HIS A 601 40.18 -38.66 28.51
N ASP A 602 39.30 -37.66 28.61
CA ASP A 602 39.29 -36.47 27.77
C ASP A 602 39.08 -35.23 28.64
N ASP A 603 40.08 -34.36 28.70
CA ASP A 603 39.98 -33.12 29.48
C ASP A 603 39.24 -32.02 28.71
N SER A 604 39.13 -32.12 27.38
CA SER A 604 38.63 -31.03 26.54
C SER A 604 37.11 -30.83 26.67
N VAL A 605 36.32 -31.89 26.46
CA VAL A 605 34.86 -31.84 26.57
C VAL A 605 34.45 -31.67 28.03
N VAL A 606 35.17 -32.31 28.96
CA VAL A 606 34.95 -32.16 30.41
C VAL A 606 35.10 -30.69 30.81
N ALA A 607 36.23 -30.06 30.48
CA ALA A 607 36.47 -28.65 30.81
C ALA A 607 35.43 -27.72 30.18
N ALA A 608 34.98 -28.00 28.95
CA ALA A 608 33.94 -27.21 28.31
C ALA A 608 32.58 -27.32 29.02
N ILE A 609 32.19 -28.52 29.48
CA ILE A 609 30.97 -28.73 30.26
C ILE A 609 31.05 -28.01 31.61
N GLU A 610 32.18 -28.13 32.31
CA GLU A 610 32.40 -27.46 33.59
C GLU A 610 32.38 -25.94 33.44
N TYR A 611 33.08 -25.40 32.44
CA TYR A 611 33.10 -23.97 32.17
C TYR A 611 31.71 -23.44 31.81
N ALA A 612 30.98 -24.14 30.93
CA ALA A 612 29.63 -23.74 30.54
C ALA A 612 28.66 -23.70 31.73
N THR A 613 28.69 -24.72 32.59
CA THR A 613 27.70 -24.88 33.68
C THR A 613 28.07 -24.14 34.95
N GLN A 614 29.37 -23.95 35.23
CA GLN A 614 29.85 -23.37 36.49
C GLN A 614 30.36 -21.94 36.33
N VAL A 615 30.89 -21.56 35.16
CA VAL A 615 31.42 -20.21 34.91
C VAL A 615 30.46 -19.36 34.08
N LEU A 616 29.97 -19.88 32.96
CA LEU A 616 29.06 -19.15 32.07
C LEU A 616 27.61 -19.19 32.54
N GLY A 617 27.22 -20.25 33.26
CA GLY A 617 25.87 -20.40 33.79
C GLY A 617 24.81 -20.66 32.73
N VAL A 618 25.13 -21.44 31.69
CA VAL A 618 24.17 -21.79 30.62
C VAL A 618 22.92 -22.46 31.18
N HIS A 619 21.78 -22.25 30.53
CA HIS A 619 20.49 -22.82 30.93
C HIS A 619 20.11 -24.05 30.11
N THR A 620 20.79 -24.29 28.99
CA THR A 620 20.50 -25.42 28.10
C THR A 620 21.79 -26.05 27.60
N ILE A 621 21.88 -27.38 27.58
CA ILE A 621 22.91 -28.14 26.86
C ILE A 621 22.25 -28.90 25.72
N THR A 622 22.68 -28.61 24.49
CA THR A 622 22.19 -29.26 23.28
C THR A 622 23.25 -30.20 22.72
N VAL A 623 22.87 -31.46 22.46
CA VAL A 623 23.70 -32.40 21.69
C VAL A 623 23.08 -32.57 20.30
N CYS A 624 23.82 -32.22 19.25
CA CYS A 624 23.35 -32.27 17.87
C CYS A 624 24.17 -33.27 17.03
N GLY A 625 23.52 -34.38 16.66
CA GLY A 625 24.02 -35.36 15.68
C GLY A 625 23.55 -35.04 14.25
N HIS A 626 23.98 -35.83 13.26
CA HIS A 626 23.59 -35.62 11.87
C HIS A 626 23.55 -36.90 11.03
N SER A 627 22.86 -36.86 9.88
CA SER A 627 22.83 -37.98 8.94
C SER A 627 24.19 -38.22 8.27
N GLY A 628 24.49 -39.49 7.99
CA GLY A 628 25.74 -39.90 7.33
C GLY A 628 27.01 -39.53 8.11
N CYS A 629 26.98 -39.62 9.44
CA CYS A 629 28.14 -39.28 10.27
C CYS A 629 29.29 -40.28 10.09
N GLY A 630 30.43 -39.81 9.56
CA GLY A 630 31.62 -40.65 9.36
C GLY A 630 32.16 -41.26 10.65
N ALA A 631 32.04 -40.56 11.78
CA ALA A 631 32.45 -41.08 13.08
C ALA A 631 31.60 -42.29 13.51
N MET A 632 30.28 -42.21 13.33
CA MET A 632 29.37 -43.30 13.67
C MET A 632 29.50 -44.47 12.68
N ALA A 633 29.85 -44.20 11.42
CA ALA A 633 30.20 -45.25 10.47
C ALA A 633 31.48 -46.00 10.90
N GLY A 634 32.47 -45.27 11.43
CA GLY A 634 33.67 -45.85 12.03
C GLY A 634 33.39 -46.71 13.26
N VAL A 635 32.45 -46.30 14.12
CA VAL A 635 32.00 -47.09 15.27
C VAL A 635 31.26 -48.35 14.82
N LEU A 636 30.31 -48.22 13.88
CA LEU A 636 29.49 -49.34 13.37
C LEU A 636 30.33 -50.42 12.69
N SER A 637 31.41 -50.03 12.00
CA SER A 637 32.34 -50.95 11.33
C SER A 637 33.40 -51.55 12.26
N GLY A 638 33.24 -51.48 13.58
CA GLY A 638 34.18 -52.05 14.55
C GLY A 638 35.55 -51.34 14.57
N GLY A 639 35.63 -50.10 14.11
CA GLY A 639 36.88 -49.35 14.01
C GLY A 639 37.85 -49.87 12.94
N VAL A 640 37.42 -50.77 12.06
CA VAL A 640 38.28 -51.50 11.11
C VAL A 640 38.96 -50.59 10.08
N GLN A 641 38.37 -49.43 9.73
CA GLN A 641 39.04 -48.41 8.89
C GLN A 641 40.07 -47.55 9.65
N ALA A 642 40.09 -47.59 11.00
CA ALA A 642 40.97 -46.78 11.84
C ALA A 642 42.24 -47.51 12.32
N GLY A 643 42.56 -48.67 11.73
CA GLY A 643 43.72 -49.51 12.12
C GLY A 643 45.06 -48.79 12.17
N SER A 644 45.23 -47.69 11.41
CA SER A 644 46.43 -46.85 11.35
C SER A 644 46.37 -45.54 12.17
N LEU A 645 45.25 -45.23 12.85
CA LEU A 645 45.00 -43.93 13.50
C LEU A 645 44.74 -44.08 15.02
N PRO A 646 45.78 -44.16 15.86
CA PRO A 646 45.65 -44.51 17.28
C PRO A 646 44.84 -43.50 18.10
N GLY A 647 44.93 -42.20 17.78
CA GLY A 647 44.16 -41.14 18.45
C GLY A 647 42.67 -41.23 18.13
N LEU A 648 42.31 -41.37 16.86
CA LEU A 648 40.92 -41.52 16.42
C LEU A 648 40.29 -42.79 16.98
N ARG A 649 41.01 -43.92 16.93
CA ARG A 649 40.54 -45.19 17.52
C ARG A 649 40.30 -45.05 19.02
N ARG A 650 41.18 -44.34 19.73
CA ARG A 650 41.01 -44.07 21.16
C ARG A 650 39.75 -43.23 21.41
N TRP A 651 39.57 -42.14 20.67
CA TRP A 651 38.41 -41.26 20.76
C TRP A 651 37.08 -41.97 20.47
N LEU A 652 37.01 -42.77 19.40
CA LEU A 652 35.78 -43.46 19.00
C LEU A 652 35.31 -44.51 20.02
N ARG A 653 36.15 -44.93 20.98
CA ARG A 653 35.72 -45.80 22.09
C ARG A 653 34.60 -45.17 22.94
N HIS A 654 34.52 -43.84 23.00
CA HIS A 654 33.40 -43.16 23.66
C HIS A 654 32.05 -43.43 22.97
N GLY A 655 32.05 -43.84 21.70
CA GLY A 655 30.87 -44.26 20.95
C GLY A 655 30.44 -45.71 21.20
N ASN A 656 31.23 -46.53 21.91
CA ASN A 656 30.91 -47.95 22.12
C ASN A 656 29.60 -48.15 22.90
N HIS A 657 29.26 -47.24 23.83
CA HIS A 657 27.97 -47.30 24.53
C HIS A 657 26.79 -47.02 23.59
N SER A 658 26.97 -46.10 22.63
CA SER A 658 25.96 -45.83 21.60
C SER A 658 25.77 -47.06 20.70
N LEU A 659 26.86 -47.76 20.37
CA LEU A 659 26.82 -49.00 19.58
C LEU A 659 26.14 -50.14 20.34
N ALA A 660 26.53 -50.37 21.60
CA ALA A 660 25.91 -51.40 22.44
C ALA A 660 24.39 -51.20 22.54
N ARG A 661 23.96 -49.96 22.79
CA ARG A 661 22.53 -49.58 22.83
C ARG A 661 21.83 -49.79 21.49
N PHE A 662 22.49 -49.44 20.39
CA PHE A 662 21.94 -49.64 19.05
C PHE A 662 21.68 -51.13 18.79
N ILE A 663 22.65 -52.00 19.13
CA ILE A 663 22.51 -53.46 19.00
C ILE A 663 21.37 -53.98 19.89
N GLU A 664 21.24 -53.48 21.11
CA GLU A 664 20.14 -53.85 22.02
C GLU A 664 18.75 -53.44 21.49
N THR A 665 18.66 -52.33 20.77
CA THR A 665 17.38 -51.77 20.31
C THR A 665 16.92 -52.33 18.96
N GLU A 666 17.83 -52.52 18.02
CA GLU A 666 17.53 -52.90 16.62
C GLU A 666 17.83 -54.38 16.31
N GLY A 667 18.54 -55.09 17.19
CA GLY A 667 19.04 -56.44 16.95
C GLY A 667 20.16 -56.48 15.90
N ASP A 668 20.49 -57.68 15.40
CA ASP A 668 21.64 -57.92 14.50
C ASP A 668 21.38 -57.59 13.01
N ARG A 669 20.29 -56.88 12.69
CA ARG A 669 19.86 -56.65 11.31
C ARG A 669 20.33 -55.30 10.78
N LEU A 670 21.38 -55.28 9.95
CA LEU A 670 21.77 -54.10 9.18
C LEU A 670 20.81 -53.84 8.02
N HIS A 671 19.89 -52.87 8.20
CA HIS A 671 19.02 -52.37 7.13
C HIS A 671 19.58 -51.08 6.50
N SER A 672 19.09 -50.72 5.31
CA SER A 672 19.37 -49.41 4.70
C SER A 672 18.89 -48.29 5.64
N GLY A 673 19.82 -47.56 6.25
CA GLY A 673 19.53 -46.51 7.24
C GLY A 673 20.03 -46.79 8.66
N ALA A 674 20.64 -47.97 8.92
CA ALA A 674 21.22 -48.33 10.22
C ALA A 674 22.17 -47.25 10.78
N LEU A 675 22.96 -46.60 9.92
CA LEU A 675 23.86 -45.52 10.31
C LEU A 675 23.13 -44.31 10.90
N ASP A 676 22.04 -43.86 10.28
CA ASP A 676 21.29 -42.69 10.75
C ASP A 676 20.51 -43.00 12.04
N VAL A 677 20.06 -44.24 12.21
CA VAL A 677 19.50 -44.73 13.47
C VAL A 677 20.56 -44.71 14.57
N LEU A 678 21.76 -45.25 14.32
CA LEU A 678 22.88 -45.17 15.26
C LEU A 678 23.24 -43.72 15.60
N CYS A 679 23.20 -42.79 14.64
CA CYS A 679 23.44 -41.38 14.89
C CYS A 679 22.40 -40.76 15.84
N ARG A 680 21.12 -41.13 15.74
CA ARG A 680 20.06 -40.70 16.67
C ARG A 680 20.23 -41.33 18.06
N VAL A 681 20.52 -42.62 18.12
CA VAL A 681 20.82 -43.34 19.37
C VAL A 681 22.03 -42.73 20.06
N ASN A 682 23.05 -42.33 19.29
CA ASN A 682 24.23 -41.65 19.81
C ASN A 682 23.88 -40.34 20.51
N VAL A 683 23.01 -39.50 19.93
CA VAL A 683 22.54 -38.26 20.58
C VAL A 683 21.91 -38.57 21.93
N GLN A 684 21.03 -39.57 21.99
CA GLN A 684 20.39 -39.98 23.25
C GLN A 684 21.40 -40.46 24.29
N GLN A 685 22.36 -41.29 23.88
CA GLN A 685 23.40 -41.79 24.78
C GLN A 685 24.30 -40.66 25.31
N GLN A 686 24.58 -39.64 24.51
CA GLN A 686 25.39 -38.49 24.94
C GLN A 686 24.63 -37.61 25.94
N LEU A 687 23.31 -37.45 25.81
CA LEU A 687 22.49 -36.76 26.81
C LEU A 687 22.53 -37.47 28.17
N GLU A 688 22.58 -38.81 28.18
CA GLU A 688 22.79 -39.55 29.42
C GLU A 688 24.21 -39.41 29.98
N ASN A 689 25.22 -39.40 29.10
CA ASN A 689 26.60 -39.20 29.54
C ASN A 689 26.76 -37.84 30.22
N LEU A 690 26.05 -36.80 29.76
CA LEU A 690 25.99 -35.50 30.44
C LEU A 690 25.47 -35.61 31.89
N ARG A 691 24.54 -36.53 32.18
CA ARG A 691 24.06 -36.77 33.56
C ARG A 691 25.07 -37.48 34.46
N THR A 692 26.17 -38.01 33.92
CA THR A 692 27.25 -38.55 34.77
C THR A 692 28.07 -37.45 35.45
N TYR A 693 27.95 -36.20 34.99
CA TYR A 693 28.57 -35.04 35.61
C TYR A 693 27.69 -34.51 36.73
N ARG A 694 28.20 -34.57 37.97
CA ARG A 694 27.44 -34.24 39.19
C ARG A 694 26.69 -32.90 39.09
N LYS A 695 27.36 -31.85 38.60
CA LYS A 695 26.75 -30.52 38.54
C LYS A 695 25.63 -30.41 37.51
N VAL A 696 25.81 -31.07 36.36
CA VAL A 696 24.78 -31.16 35.32
C VAL A 696 23.56 -31.88 35.87
N ASP A 697 23.73 -33.05 36.48
CA ASP A 697 22.61 -33.83 37.03
C ASP A 697 21.87 -33.07 38.16
N GLU A 698 22.61 -32.41 39.06
CA GLU A 698 22.03 -31.53 40.09
C GLU A 698 21.17 -30.41 39.48
N GLN A 699 21.69 -29.70 38.46
CA GLN A 699 20.97 -28.59 37.83
C GLN A 699 19.76 -29.06 37.02
N VAL A 700 19.86 -30.21 36.34
CA VAL A 700 18.75 -30.82 35.60
C VAL A 700 17.64 -31.25 36.56
N ARG A 701 17.97 -31.93 37.67
CA ARG A 701 16.98 -32.32 38.69
C ARG A 701 16.34 -31.11 39.37
N ALA A 702 17.07 -30.01 39.50
CA ALA A 702 16.56 -28.75 40.05
C ALA A 702 15.77 -27.90 39.01
N GLY A 703 15.63 -28.36 37.76
CA GLY A 703 14.95 -27.61 36.69
C GLY A 703 15.68 -26.34 36.24
N LYS A 704 16.97 -26.20 36.58
CA LYS A 704 17.81 -25.04 36.23
C LYS A 704 18.58 -25.21 34.92
N LEU A 705 18.67 -26.44 34.42
CA LEU A 705 19.39 -26.81 33.21
C LEU A 705 18.54 -27.78 32.38
N GLU A 706 18.33 -27.48 31.11
CA GLU A 706 17.62 -28.35 30.16
C GLU A 706 18.61 -29.09 29.25
N LEU A 707 18.34 -30.37 28.97
CA LEU A 707 19.13 -31.18 28.04
C LEU A 707 18.31 -31.44 26.77
N VAL A 708 18.82 -30.98 25.62
CA VAL A 708 18.10 -31.06 24.33
C VAL A 708 18.88 -31.92 23.33
N GLY A 709 18.23 -32.91 22.73
CA GLY A 709 18.79 -33.70 21.64
C GLY A 709 18.33 -33.18 20.28
N LEU A 710 19.26 -32.94 19.36
CA LEU A 710 18.95 -32.58 17.98
C LEU A 710 19.60 -33.57 17.00
N PHE A 711 18.94 -33.77 15.86
CA PHE A 711 19.45 -34.54 14.73
C PHE A 711 19.24 -33.76 13.43
N PHE A 712 20.33 -33.37 12.78
CA PHE A 712 20.29 -32.66 11.51
C PHE A 712 20.41 -33.64 10.33
N ASP A 713 19.33 -33.79 9.58
CA ASP A 713 19.38 -34.50 8.32
C ASP A 713 19.92 -33.58 7.22
N ILE A 714 21.17 -33.82 6.82
CA ILE A 714 21.88 -33.04 5.81
C ILE A 714 21.21 -33.14 4.45
N GLY A 715 20.67 -34.32 4.09
CA GLY A 715 20.08 -34.55 2.76
C GLY A 715 18.81 -33.74 2.53
N SER A 716 17.99 -33.59 3.57
CA SER A 716 16.74 -32.83 3.52
C SER A 716 16.83 -31.43 4.11
N ALA A 717 17.97 -31.06 4.69
CA ALA A 717 18.19 -29.82 5.45
C ALA A 717 17.17 -29.62 6.60
N ARG A 718 16.78 -30.68 7.30
CA ARG A 718 15.82 -30.63 8.42
C ARG A 718 16.48 -30.94 9.76
N VAL A 719 16.13 -30.17 10.78
CA VAL A 719 16.52 -30.45 12.18
C VAL A 719 15.34 -31.13 12.88
N HIS A 720 15.62 -32.28 13.50
CA HIS A 720 14.66 -33.05 14.28
C HIS A 720 15.03 -33.01 15.76
N MET A 721 14.04 -32.85 16.64
CA MET A 721 14.26 -33.07 18.07
C MET A 721 14.30 -34.56 18.36
N VAL A 722 15.33 -34.98 19.09
CA VAL A 722 15.50 -36.36 19.54
C VAL A 722 14.89 -36.47 20.93
N PRO A 723 13.84 -37.28 21.13
CA PRO A 723 13.17 -37.36 22.42
C PRO A 723 14.10 -37.92 23.51
N PRO A 724 13.97 -37.45 24.77
CA PRO A 724 14.64 -38.07 25.89
C PRO A 724 14.16 -39.51 26.07
N LEU A 725 15.02 -40.39 26.57
CA LEU A 725 14.64 -41.78 26.80
C LEU A 725 13.55 -41.88 27.87
N ARG A 726 12.56 -42.74 27.62
CA ARG A 726 11.65 -43.19 28.68
C ARG A 726 12.44 -44.09 29.64
N PRO A 727 12.28 -43.94 30.97
CA PRO A 727 12.87 -44.89 31.91
C PRO A 727 12.35 -46.28 31.58
N THR A 728 13.26 -47.24 31.41
CA THR A 728 12.92 -48.66 31.28
C THR A 728 12.16 -49.07 32.54
N ALA A 729 10.93 -49.54 32.35
CA ALA A 729 10.15 -50.14 33.44
C ALA A 729 11.00 -51.24 34.09
N GLU A 730 11.07 -51.24 35.42
CA GLU A 730 11.66 -52.31 36.21
C GLU A 730 11.13 -53.65 35.70
N ARG A 731 12.01 -54.48 35.12
CA ARG A 731 11.74 -55.90 35.01
C ARG A 731 11.86 -56.46 36.43
N THR A 732 10.76 -56.46 37.17
CA THR A 732 10.55 -57.40 38.27
C THR A 732 10.66 -58.80 37.70
N VAL A 733 11.79 -59.45 37.94
CA VAL A 733 11.92 -60.90 37.85
C VAL A 733 11.34 -61.44 39.16
N SER A 734 10.08 -61.86 39.12
CA SER A 734 9.58 -62.89 40.03
C SER A 734 9.37 -64.17 39.21
N PHE A 735 9.68 -65.31 39.84
CA PHE A 735 9.61 -66.68 39.32
C PHE A 735 8.49 -66.95 38.31
#